data_AF-A0A6J1QKE4-F1
#
_entry.id   AF-A0A6J1QKE4-F1
#
_cell.length_a   1.000
_cell.length_b   1.000
_cell.length_c   1.000
_cell.angle_alpha   90.00
_cell.angle_beta   90.00
_cell.angle_gamma   90.00
#
_symmetry.space_group_name_H-M   'P 1'
#
loop_
_entity.id
_entity.type
_entity.pdbx_description
1 polymer ?
#
loop_
_entity_poly.entity_id
_entity_poly.type
_entity_poly.pdbx_seq_one_letter_code
_entity_poly.pdbx_strand_id
1 'polypeptide(L)'
;MQILTLQFLVYNYCGLWRPSEWSSNVAKLLYNVFTFVIISSEYFVVLTQFMDIVLIVDNINDFATNTLIFLTLVAVCCKATVVLMRRNAIINLMQLLMKAPCKPCDKDESAIQTKFDRFIRSYSIKYLVLGVSAVAGTTIGSVLNVMQGHIPYRIWLPWDYNIPLVFWIISIHQIISSFFATMIGIGTDTLILGLSLQMCAQLEIFENRLHKLIINKTVRYLEHALSSSNKNRRRISDCIHHHLSIYKYAEMVNAIFNQVFFVQFSGSILVLCTSVYYLSTHIAELSGLVTLLFYTIGMFVQIYILCWSGNEVILKVIYIRIYNLYQNDVFYSGLNMQILSLSFSIYNLCGIWRPSEWSSNVAKLLYNIFTFVIISSEYFVVLTQFMDIILIVDNIDDFATNALMFLTLVAVCCKATVVLMRRNAIINLVRLLMKAPCKPCDEDESTIQTKFDNFIRSYSIKYTLLATSAVTGTTIGSILNVMQGHMPNRIWLPWDYNIPLVFWIISIHQIVSLLFATMILVGTDTLIFGLFLQTCAQLEIFEYRLHKLIINKTVRYLEHALSSSNKDKTKISECIHHHLSIYKYAKAINAIFNQVFFVQFSGSILVLCTSVYYLSTHIAELSRLVTLLFYTIGMFVQIYTFCWSGNEVMLKSTSVGNAIYCMDWPLLSIDEQRDLLLIMMRST
;
A
#
# COMPACT_ATOMS: atom_id res chain seq x y z
N MET A 1 10.97 -0.96 30.81
CA MET A 1 10.88 -1.53 29.44
C MET A 1 11.88 -0.76 28.57
N GLN A 2 12.88 -1.42 27.97
CA GLN A 2 13.90 -0.72 27.14
C GLN A 2 13.49 -0.58 25.65
N ILE A 3 12.54 -1.38 25.17
CA ILE A 3 12.06 -1.37 23.78
C ILE A 3 10.75 -0.56 23.72
N LEU A 4 10.58 0.28 22.68
CA LEU A 4 9.40 1.13 22.44
C LEU A 4 9.10 2.15 23.56
N THR A 5 10.12 2.70 24.21
CA THR A 5 9.97 3.64 25.34
C THR A 5 9.12 4.87 25.02
N LEU A 6 9.27 5.43 23.83
CA LEU A 6 8.51 6.60 23.39
C LEU A 6 7.01 6.30 23.28
N GLN A 7 6.64 5.14 22.73
CA GLN A 7 5.26 4.73 22.54
C GLN A 7 4.56 4.52 23.89
N PHE A 8 5.24 3.85 24.83
CA PHE A 8 4.70 3.68 26.18
C PHE A 8 4.68 4.99 26.97
N LEU A 9 5.62 5.91 26.73
CA LEU A 9 5.55 7.25 27.30
C LEU A 9 4.27 7.96 26.85
N VAL A 10 3.95 7.91 25.54
CA VAL A 10 2.69 8.47 25.01
C VAL A 10 1.49 7.83 25.70
N TYR A 11 1.42 6.50 25.80
CA TYR A 11 0.31 5.86 26.51
C TYR A 11 0.24 6.16 28.00
N ASN A 12 1.37 6.38 28.67
CA ASN A 12 1.39 6.79 30.06
C ASN A 12 0.67 8.13 30.21
N TYR A 13 0.94 9.10 29.32
CA TYR A 13 0.27 10.39 29.28
C TYR A 13 -1.22 10.29 28.90
N CYS A 14 -1.59 9.39 27.98
CA CYS A 14 -2.98 9.19 27.56
C CYS A 14 -3.85 8.41 28.57
N GLY A 15 -3.30 8.01 29.71
CA GLY A 15 -4.03 7.20 30.69
C GLY A 15 -4.18 5.71 30.30
N LEU A 16 -3.60 5.24 29.20
CA LEU A 16 -3.80 3.87 28.70
C LEU A 16 -2.81 2.85 29.26
N TRP A 17 -1.63 3.30 29.71
CA TRP A 17 -0.59 2.38 30.16
C TRP A 17 0.03 2.83 31.48
N ARG A 18 -0.18 2.04 32.54
CA ARG A 18 0.39 2.36 33.85
C ARG A 18 1.89 2.01 33.90
N PRO A 19 2.78 2.93 34.34
CA PRO A 19 4.20 2.63 34.56
C PRO A 19 4.43 1.51 35.59
N SER A 20 5.39 0.63 35.32
CA SER A 20 5.74 -0.47 36.25
C SER A 20 6.55 -0.03 37.47
N GLU A 21 7.14 1.16 37.43
CA GLU A 21 8.02 1.71 38.47
C GLU A 21 7.25 2.30 39.66
N TRP A 22 5.93 2.48 39.54
CA TRP A 22 5.09 3.03 40.60
C TRP A 22 4.75 1.95 41.63
N SER A 23 5.43 1.98 42.77
CA SER A 23 5.22 1.04 43.89
C SER A 23 4.01 1.39 44.76
N SER A 24 3.71 2.68 44.93
CA SER A 24 2.61 3.18 45.77
C SER A 24 1.22 2.75 45.27
N ASN A 25 0.42 2.17 46.16
CA ASN A 25 -0.96 1.76 45.86
C ASN A 25 -1.87 2.96 45.56
N VAL A 26 -1.62 4.12 46.16
CA VAL A 26 -2.38 5.36 45.93
C VAL A 26 -2.17 5.88 44.50
N ALA A 27 -0.91 5.90 44.03
CA ALA A 27 -0.60 6.32 42.67
C ALA A 27 -1.23 5.39 41.62
N LYS A 28 -1.29 4.07 41.89
CA LYS A 28 -1.97 3.10 41.03
C LYS A 28 -3.48 3.34 40.98
N LEU A 29 -4.11 3.64 42.12
CA LEU A 29 -5.54 3.93 42.20
C LEU A 29 -5.87 5.22 41.43
N LEU A 30 -5.11 6.30 41.67
CA LEU A 30 -5.28 7.57 40.96
C LEU A 30 -5.14 7.43 39.45
N TYR A 31 -4.15 6.64 38.98
CA TYR A 31 -3.98 6.38 37.56
C TYR A 31 -5.17 5.61 36.98
N ASN A 32 -5.67 4.58 37.68
CA ASN A 32 -6.84 3.83 37.22
C ASN A 32 -8.10 4.71 37.15
N VAL A 33 -8.28 5.63 38.11
CA VAL A 33 -9.38 6.62 38.07
C VAL A 33 -9.21 7.54 36.87
N PHE A 34 -8.00 8.04 36.62
CA PHE A 34 -7.69 8.86 35.45
C PHE A 34 -7.98 8.13 34.13
N THR A 35 -7.55 6.86 33.99
CA THR A 35 -7.88 6.00 32.84
C THR A 35 -9.39 5.88 32.65
N PHE A 36 -10.13 5.62 33.73
CA PHE A 36 -11.57 5.47 33.69
C PHE A 36 -12.26 6.76 33.25
N VAL A 37 -11.83 7.91 33.76
CA VAL A 37 -12.38 9.22 33.40
C VAL A 37 -12.16 9.52 31.91
N ILE A 38 -10.94 9.32 31.39
CA ILE A 38 -10.65 9.55 29.96
C ILE A 38 -11.52 8.66 29.09
N ILE A 39 -11.56 7.36 29.37
CA ILE A 39 -12.29 6.42 28.51
C ILE A 39 -13.79 6.65 28.61
N SER A 40 -14.31 6.89 29.81
CA SER A 40 -15.72 7.25 29.98
C SER A 40 -16.07 8.54 29.24
N SER A 41 -15.17 9.53 29.21
CA SER A 41 -15.31 10.76 28.43
C SER A 41 -15.41 10.45 26.94
N GLU A 42 -14.49 9.67 26.37
CA GLU A 42 -14.53 9.33 24.93
C GLU A 42 -15.80 8.58 24.54
N TYR A 43 -16.19 7.57 25.33
CA TYR A 43 -17.42 6.82 25.08
C TYR A 43 -18.68 7.69 25.23
N PHE A 44 -18.66 8.66 26.14
CA PHE A 44 -19.75 9.63 26.27
C PHE A 44 -19.85 10.53 25.03
N VAL A 45 -18.73 11.01 24.47
CA VAL A 45 -18.74 11.80 23.22
C VAL A 45 -19.25 10.94 22.05
N VAL A 46 -18.81 9.69 21.93
CA VAL A 46 -19.32 8.77 20.88
C VAL A 46 -20.82 8.55 21.01
N LEU A 47 -21.32 8.31 22.22
CA LEU A 47 -22.75 8.09 22.46
C LEU A 47 -23.59 9.33 22.12
N THR A 48 -23.15 10.51 22.57
CA THR A 48 -23.87 11.77 22.33
C THR A 48 -23.86 12.17 20.86
N GLN A 49 -22.79 11.87 20.12
CA GLN A 49 -22.75 12.05 18.65
C GLN A 49 -23.63 11.04 17.92
N PHE A 50 -23.64 9.78 18.36
CA PHE A 50 -24.55 8.78 17.79
C PHE A 50 -26.01 9.20 17.98
N MET A 51 -26.37 9.66 19.18
CA MET A 51 -27.71 10.16 19.45
C MET A 51 -28.04 11.41 18.63
N ASP A 52 -27.09 12.31 18.39
CA ASP A 52 -27.29 13.47 17.49
C ASP A 52 -27.62 13.02 16.06
N ILE A 53 -26.84 12.08 15.52
CA ILE A 53 -27.05 11.50 14.18
C ILE A 53 -28.43 10.86 14.05
N VAL A 54 -28.94 10.22 15.10
CA VAL A 54 -30.23 9.51 15.05
C VAL A 54 -31.43 10.41 15.34
N LEU A 55 -31.27 11.42 16.22
CA LEU A 55 -32.40 12.16 16.80
C LEU A 55 -32.51 13.62 16.36
N ILE A 56 -31.42 14.28 15.94
CA ILE A 56 -31.40 15.72 15.61
C ILE A 56 -31.01 15.96 14.14
N VAL A 57 -30.28 15.04 13.52
CA VAL A 57 -29.81 15.24 12.16
C VAL A 57 -30.97 15.09 11.16
N ASP A 58 -31.47 16.22 10.71
CA ASP A 58 -32.49 16.30 9.67
C ASP A 58 -31.90 16.66 8.29
N ASN A 59 -30.66 17.16 8.26
CA ASN A 59 -29.95 17.60 7.05
C ASN A 59 -28.77 16.69 6.70
N ILE A 60 -28.55 16.45 5.41
CA ILE A 60 -27.47 15.57 4.92
C ILE A 60 -26.06 16.14 5.23
N ASN A 61 -25.92 17.47 5.28
CA ASN A 61 -24.66 18.13 5.66
C ASN A 61 -24.27 17.89 7.12
N ASP A 62 -25.25 18.00 8.01
CA ASP A 62 -25.07 17.71 9.43
C ASP A 62 -24.79 16.23 9.65
N PHE A 63 -25.48 15.37 8.90
CA PHE A 63 -25.23 13.92 8.89
C PHE A 63 -23.79 13.62 8.51
N ALA A 64 -23.27 14.22 7.44
CA ALA A 64 -21.92 13.99 6.99
C ALA A 64 -20.88 14.44 8.02
N THR A 65 -20.99 15.67 8.52
CA THR A 65 -20.03 16.22 9.49
C THR A 65 -19.99 15.39 10.77
N ASN A 66 -21.17 15.01 11.29
CA ASN A 66 -21.26 14.20 12.49
C ASN A 66 -20.79 12.76 12.26
N THR A 67 -21.10 12.17 11.11
CA THR A 67 -20.63 10.83 10.74
C THR A 67 -19.12 10.77 10.64
N LEU A 68 -18.47 11.81 10.11
CA LEU A 68 -17.01 11.91 10.06
C LEU A 68 -16.39 11.82 11.46
N ILE A 69 -16.86 12.65 12.38
CA ILE A 69 -16.31 12.72 13.73
C ILE A 69 -16.66 11.43 14.50
N PHE A 70 -17.89 10.95 14.38
CA PHE A 70 -18.37 9.71 15.00
C PHE A 70 -17.50 8.50 14.61
N LEU A 71 -17.27 8.29 13.31
CA LEU A 71 -16.48 7.15 12.83
C LEU A 71 -15.03 7.20 13.33
N THR A 72 -14.43 8.39 13.39
CA THR A 72 -13.08 8.58 13.92
C THR A 72 -13.01 8.31 15.41
N LEU A 73 -13.97 8.79 16.20
CA LEU A 73 -14.02 8.51 17.63
C LEU A 73 -14.31 7.02 17.92
N VAL A 74 -15.12 6.35 17.10
CA VAL A 74 -15.33 4.89 17.19
C VAL A 74 -14.02 4.13 16.95
N ALA A 75 -13.24 4.54 15.93
CA ALA A 75 -11.93 3.93 15.68
C ALA A 75 -10.95 4.13 16.85
N VAL A 76 -10.93 5.32 17.44
CA VAL A 76 -10.11 5.62 18.64
C VAL A 76 -10.58 4.82 19.86
N CYS A 77 -11.88 4.72 20.12
CA CYS A 77 -12.42 3.93 21.22
C CYS A 77 -12.09 2.44 21.06
N CYS A 78 -12.17 1.91 19.83
CA CYS A 78 -11.74 0.55 19.51
C CYS A 78 -10.25 0.35 19.85
N LYS A 79 -9.38 1.27 19.43
CA LYS A 79 -7.94 1.26 19.75
C LYS A 79 -7.71 1.24 21.27
N ALA A 80 -8.34 2.16 22.01
CA ALA A 80 -8.22 2.26 23.47
C ALA A 80 -8.62 0.95 24.17
N THR A 81 -9.78 0.40 23.81
CA THR A 81 -10.34 -0.80 24.43
C THR A 81 -9.49 -2.04 24.13
N VAL A 82 -8.99 -2.18 22.90
CA VAL A 82 -8.08 -3.28 22.55
C VAL A 82 -6.79 -3.20 23.37
N VAL A 83 -6.18 -2.02 23.49
CA VAL A 83 -4.94 -1.83 24.27
C VAL A 83 -5.16 -2.18 25.75
N LEU A 84 -6.30 -1.79 26.34
CA LEU A 84 -6.62 -2.11 27.73
C LEU A 84 -6.92 -3.60 27.93
N MET A 85 -7.81 -4.19 27.13
CA MET A 85 -8.24 -5.57 27.28
C MET A 85 -7.10 -6.55 26.97
N ARG A 86 -6.26 -6.24 25.97
CA ARG A 86 -5.14 -7.07 25.54
C ARG A 86 -3.81 -6.67 26.21
N ARG A 87 -3.84 -5.87 27.27
CA ARG A 87 -2.64 -5.41 27.99
C ARG A 87 -1.68 -6.54 28.36
N ASN A 88 -2.19 -7.64 28.93
CA ASN A 88 -1.37 -8.79 29.31
C ASN A 88 -0.74 -9.47 28.08
N ALA A 89 -1.45 -9.51 26.95
CA ALA A 89 -0.92 -10.06 25.70
C ALA A 89 0.21 -9.18 25.14
N ILE A 90 0.06 -7.84 25.19
CA ILE A 90 1.10 -6.88 24.79
C ILE A 90 2.33 -7.02 25.70
N ILE A 91 2.15 -7.18 27.01
CA ILE A 91 3.26 -7.43 27.95
C ILE A 91 3.98 -8.73 27.60
N ASN A 92 3.24 -9.82 27.36
CA ASN A 92 3.81 -11.11 26.97
C ASN A 92 4.61 -11.01 25.67
N LEU A 93 4.10 -10.25 24.71
CA LEU A 93 4.73 -10.02 23.41
C LEU A 93 6.06 -9.28 23.55
N MET A 94 6.13 -8.27 24.42
CA MET A 94 7.39 -7.59 24.73
C MET A 94 8.36 -8.44 25.55
N GLN A 95 7.84 -9.24 26.49
CA GLN A 95 8.68 -10.20 27.22
C GLN A 95 9.28 -11.24 26.29
N LEU A 96 8.56 -11.65 25.24
CA LEU A 96 9.07 -12.57 24.21
C LEU A 96 10.30 -11.98 23.50
N LEU A 97 10.27 -10.68 23.15
CA LEU A 97 11.41 -9.98 22.55
C LEU A 97 12.61 -9.85 23.51
N MET A 98 12.35 -9.72 24.81
CA MET A 98 13.40 -9.55 25.83
C MET A 98 14.06 -10.86 26.29
N LYS A 99 13.42 -12.01 26.04
CA LYS A 99 13.92 -13.34 26.43
C LYS A 99 14.70 -14.00 25.29
N ALA A 100 15.56 -14.97 25.63
CA ALA A 100 16.12 -15.85 24.62
C ALA A 100 14.98 -16.66 23.96
N PRO A 101 15.00 -16.88 22.63
CA PRO A 101 16.09 -16.61 21.69
C PRO A 101 16.11 -15.20 21.06
N CYS A 102 15.09 -14.35 21.25
CA CYS A 102 14.98 -13.05 20.57
C CYS A 102 15.96 -11.97 21.08
N LYS A 103 16.48 -12.15 22.31
CA LYS A 103 17.48 -11.25 22.87
C LYS A 103 18.77 -11.25 22.01
N PRO A 104 19.32 -10.08 21.65
CA PRO A 104 20.59 -9.99 20.92
C PRO A 104 21.74 -10.51 21.78
N CYS A 105 22.58 -11.36 21.19
CA CYS A 105 23.67 -12.07 21.88
C CYS A 105 25.06 -11.51 21.55
N ASP A 106 25.22 -10.83 20.42
CA ASP A 106 26.50 -10.30 19.97
C ASP A 106 26.42 -8.81 19.57
N LYS A 107 27.59 -8.22 19.30
CA LYS A 107 27.70 -6.79 18.95
C LYS A 107 26.99 -6.45 17.64
N ASP A 108 26.96 -7.38 16.68
CA ASP A 108 26.33 -7.17 15.37
C ASP A 108 24.79 -7.19 15.50
N GLU A 109 24.24 -8.14 16.24
CA GLU A 109 22.83 -8.25 16.58
C GLU A 109 22.36 -7.03 17.39
N SER A 110 23.17 -6.56 18.34
CA SER A 110 22.89 -5.32 19.06
C SER A 110 22.94 -4.09 18.14
N ALA A 111 23.82 -4.06 17.13
CA ALA A 111 23.87 -2.98 16.15
C ALA A 111 22.62 -2.97 15.24
N ILE A 112 22.15 -4.14 14.81
CA ILE A 112 20.89 -4.30 14.05
C ILE A 112 19.70 -3.80 14.88
N GLN A 113 19.60 -4.26 16.13
CA GLN A 113 18.52 -3.86 17.04
C GLN A 113 18.50 -2.33 17.26
N THR A 114 19.65 -1.73 17.56
CA THR A 114 19.76 -0.27 17.78
C THR A 114 19.51 0.56 16.52
N LYS A 115 19.76 0.02 15.32
CA LYS A 115 19.40 0.64 14.05
C LYS A 115 17.87 0.72 13.91
N PHE A 116 17.16 -0.38 14.14
CA PHE A 116 15.69 -0.39 14.08
C PHE A 116 15.06 0.44 15.20
N ASP A 117 15.61 0.41 16.42
CA ASP A 117 15.12 1.25 17.51
C ASP A 117 15.23 2.75 17.17
N ARG A 118 16.32 3.16 16.52
CA ARG A 118 16.48 4.54 16.01
C ARG A 118 15.48 4.87 14.90
N PHE A 119 15.24 3.95 13.97
CA PHE A 119 14.23 4.14 12.94
C PHE A 119 12.83 4.27 13.51
N ILE A 120 12.42 3.34 14.38
CA ILE A 120 11.14 3.38 15.08
C ILE A 120 10.96 4.71 15.80
N ARG A 121 11.98 5.18 16.53
CA ARG A 121 11.94 6.48 17.22
C ARG A 121 11.79 7.64 16.25
N SER A 122 12.55 7.66 15.16
CA SER A 122 12.50 8.73 14.15
C SER A 122 11.11 8.85 13.50
N TYR A 123 10.54 7.74 13.03
CA TYR A 123 9.20 7.73 12.43
C TYR A 123 8.11 8.07 13.44
N SER A 124 8.21 7.57 14.67
CA SER A 124 7.24 7.88 15.73
C SER A 124 7.27 9.36 16.11
N ILE A 125 8.45 9.99 16.16
CA ILE A 125 8.57 11.44 16.41
C ILE A 125 7.94 12.25 15.27
N LYS A 126 8.26 11.92 14.00
CA LYS A 126 7.68 12.61 12.84
C LYS A 126 6.15 12.53 12.85
N TYR A 127 5.62 11.35 13.15
CA TYR A 127 4.18 11.14 13.21
C TYR A 127 3.53 11.85 14.41
N LEU A 128 4.20 11.87 15.57
CA LEU A 128 3.76 12.64 16.73
C LEU A 128 3.74 14.15 16.44
N VAL A 129 4.76 14.69 15.76
CA VAL A 129 4.80 16.11 15.36
C VAL A 129 3.64 16.44 14.43
N LEU A 130 3.39 15.60 13.43
CA LEU A 130 2.25 15.77 12.52
C LEU A 130 0.92 15.74 13.29
N GLY A 131 0.74 14.76 14.18
CA GLY A 131 -0.47 14.64 14.99
C GLY A 131 -0.68 15.81 15.95
N VAL A 132 0.35 16.26 16.66
CA VAL A 132 0.27 17.44 17.55
C VAL A 132 -0.05 18.70 16.76
N SER A 133 0.52 18.86 15.55
CA SER A 133 0.17 20.00 14.68
C SER A 133 -1.31 19.99 14.25
N ALA A 134 -1.86 18.80 13.97
CA ALA A 134 -3.28 18.66 13.66
C ALA A 134 -4.16 18.99 14.87
N VAL A 135 -3.81 18.51 16.07
CA VAL A 135 -4.53 18.82 17.32
C VAL A 135 -4.49 20.30 17.65
N ALA A 136 -3.34 20.96 17.45
CA ALA A 136 -3.23 22.40 17.65
C ALA A 136 -4.21 23.15 16.73
N GLY A 137 -4.26 22.76 15.45
CA GLY A 137 -5.22 23.32 14.49
C GLY A 137 -6.67 23.11 14.89
N THR A 138 -7.07 21.89 15.25
CA THR A 138 -8.44 21.59 15.67
C THR A 138 -8.82 22.31 16.97
N THR A 139 -7.90 22.40 17.92
CA THR A 139 -8.11 23.12 19.19
C THR A 139 -8.32 24.61 18.95
N ILE A 140 -7.53 25.22 18.06
CA ILE A 140 -7.71 26.63 17.68
C ILE A 140 -9.10 26.82 17.05
N GLY A 141 -9.51 25.95 16.13
CA GLY A 141 -10.85 25.97 15.54
C GLY A 141 -11.96 25.82 16.58
N SER A 142 -11.82 24.87 17.51
CA SER A 142 -12.77 24.67 18.60
C SER A 142 -12.89 25.88 19.52
N VAL A 143 -11.77 26.54 19.86
CA VAL A 143 -11.78 27.76 20.69
C VAL A 143 -12.45 28.91 19.96
N LEU A 144 -12.20 29.08 18.66
CA LEU A 144 -12.87 30.09 17.84
C LEU A 144 -14.39 29.87 17.80
N ASN A 145 -14.86 28.62 17.65
CA ASN A 145 -16.29 28.30 17.71
C ASN A 145 -16.91 28.68 19.06
N VAL A 146 -16.21 28.37 20.16
CA VAL A 146 -16.65 28.73 21.53
C VAL A 146 -16.74 30.25 21.69
N MET A 147 -15.77 31.00 21.16
CA MET A 147 -15.81 32.47 21.18
C MET A 147 -16.97 33.06 20.38
N GLN A 148 -17.44 32.34 19.35
CA GLN A 148 -18.63 32.70 18.57
C GLN A 148 -19.95 32.27 19.24
N GLY A 149 -19.89 31.58 20.38
CA GLY A 149 -21.07 31.09 21.10
C GLY A 149 -21.58 29.73 20.61
N HIS A 150 -20.80 29.01 19.80
CA HIS A 150 -21.12 27.67 19.33
C HIS A 150 -20.29 26.61 20.06
N ILE A 151 -20.88 25.43 20.29
CA ILE A 151 -20.14 24.29 20.83
C ILE A 151 -19.12 23.78 19.79
N PRO A 152 -17.93 23.28 20.21
CA PRO A 152 -16.90 22.81 19.29
C PRO A 152 -17.37 21.73 18.30
N TYR A 153 -18.10 20.74 18.81
CA TYR A 153 -18.68 19.66 18.03
C TYR A 153 -20.16 19.50 18.40
N ARG A 154 -21.00 19.32 17.38
CA ARG A 154 -22.43 19.08 17.57
C ARG A 154 -22.66 17.74 18.28
N ILE A 155 -23.50 17.77 19.33
CA ILE A 155 -23.85 16.60 20.14
C ILE A 155 -25.28 16.70 20.64
N TRP A 156 -25.92 15.55 20.88
CA TRP A 156 -27.21 15.47 21.57
C TRP A 156 -26.98 15.32 23.07
N LEU A 157 -27.71 16.11 23.87
CA LEU A 157 -27.75 15.99 25.32
C LEU A 157 -29.20 15.99 25.81
N PRO A 158 -29.52 15.22 26.87
CA PRO A 158 -30.88 15.16 27.43
C PRO A 158 -31.28 16.43 28.21
N TRP A 159 -30.38 17.41 28.37
CA TRP A 159 -30.60 18.65 29.12
C TRP A 159 -30.19 19.88 28.29
N ASP A 160 -30.80 21.03 28.59
CA ASP A 160 -30.53 22.28 27.89
C ASP A 160 -29.13 22.83 28.24
N TYR A 161 -28.28 22.94 27.23
CA TYR A 161 -26.91 23.46 27.35
C TYR A 161 -26.80 24.96 27.03
N ASN A 162 -27.91 25.66 26.79
CA ASN A 162 -27.94 27.12 26.65
C ASN A 162 -27.58 27.86 27.95
N ILE A 163 -27.56 27.15 29.09
CA ILE A 163 -27.07 27.67 30.37
C ILE A 163 -25.55 27.93 30.26
N PRO A 164 -25.05 29.18 30.48
CA PRO A 164 -23.64 29.52 30.23
C PRO A 164 -22.63 28.61 30.92
N LEU A 165 -22.91 28.20 32.17
CA LEU A 165 -22.03 27.32 32.93
C LEU A 165 -21.95 25.91 32.31
N VAL A 166 -23.07 25.38 31.82
CA VAL A 166 -23.14 24.06 31.18
C VAL A 166 -22.46 24.10 29.81
N PHE A 167 -22.68 25.18 29.04
CA PHE A 167 -21.99 25.43 27.76
C PHE A 167 -20.46 25.39 27.89
N TRP A 168 -19.90 26.12 28.87
CA TRP A 168 -18.46 26.15 29.12
C TRP A 168 -17.91 24.78 29.55
N ILE A 169 -18.62 24.07 30.42
CA ILE A 169 -18.22 22.73 30.88
C ILE A 169 -18.15 21.76 29.71
N ILE A 170 -19.17 21.72 28.86
CA ILE A 170 -19.22 20.83 27.69
C ILE A 170 -18.11 21.19 26.69
N SER A 171 -17.91 22.48 26.43
CA SER A 171 -16.89 22.94 25.48
C SER A 171 -15.48 22.55 25.93
N ILE A 172 -15.17 22.74 27.22
CA ILE A 172 -13.90 22.32 27.81
C ILE A 172 -13.76 20.79 27.75
N HIS A 173 -14.81 20.05 28.09
CA HIS A 173 -14.83 18.59 28.02
C HIS A 173 -14.54 18.08 26.59
N GLN A 174 -15.18 18.67 25.57
CA GLN A 174 -14.97 18.29 24.17
C GLN A 174 -13.55 18.56 23.69
N ILE A 175 -12.97 19.71 24.04
CA ILE A 175 -11.58 20.04 23.68
C ILE A 175 -10.61 19.06 24.33
N ILE A 176 -10.81 18.75 25.62
CA ILE A 176 -9.99 17.78 26.35
C ILE A 176 -10.12 16.37 25.75
N SER A 177 -11.34 15.92 25.45
CA SER A 177 -11.58 14.62 24.82
C SER A 177 -10.94 14.54 23.43
N SER A 178 -11.08 15.57 22.60
CA SER A 178 -10.44 15.61 21.26
C SER A 178 -8.91 15.49 21.33
N PHE A 179 -8.30 16.15 22.32
CA PHE A 179 -6.86 16.03 22.58
C PHE A 179 -6.47 14.59 22.96
N PHE A 180 -7.16 13.99 23.93
CA PHE A 180 -6.88 12.61 24.35
C PHE A 180 -7.15 11.60 23.24
N ALA A 181 -8.26 11.73 22.51
CA ALA A 181 -8.61 10.88 21.38
C ALA A 181 -7.48 10.82 20.33
N THR A 182 -6.96 11.98 19.96
CA THR A 182 -5.88 12.05 18.96
C THR A 182 -4.59 11.44 19.49
N MET A 183 -4.24 11.70 20.75
CA MET A 183 -3.06 11.12 21.38
C MET A 183 -3.16 9.59 21.55
N ILE A 184 -4.35 9.06 21.84
CA ILE A 184 -4.64 7.62 21.86
C ILE A 184 -4.46 7.01 20.46
N GLY A 185 -5.00 7.67 19.43
CA GLY A 185 -4.83 7.27 18.04
C GLY A 185 -3.36 7.16 17.65
N ILE A 186 -2.59 8.24 17.86
CA ILE A 186 -1.15 8.31 17.55
C ILE A 186 -0.36 7.25 18.35
N GLY A 187 -0.64 7.10 19.64
CA GLY A 187 0.01 6.11 20.49
C GLY A 187 -0.19 4.68 19.97
N THR A 188 -1.39 4.37 19.47
CA THR A 188 -1.71 3.04 18.94
C THR A 188 -1.09 2.77 17.59
N ASP A 189 -1.15 3.72 16.67
CA ASP A 189 -0.59 3.55 15.33
C ASP A 189 0.94 3.44 15.39
N THR A 190 1.58 4.24 16.26
CA THR A 190 3.04 4.14 16.49
C THR A 190 3.45 2.87 17.25
N LEU A 191 2.60 2.34 18.13
CA LEU A 191 2.84 1.04 18.77
C LEU A 191 2.83 -0.07 17.71
N ILE A 192 1.81 -0.13 16.86
CA ILE A 192 1.68 -1.14 15.80
C ILE A 192 2.89 -1.05 14.86
N LEU A 193 3.22 0.15 14.39
CA LEU A 193 4.42 0.41 13.58
C LEU A 193 5.69 -0.11 14.27
N GLY A 194 5.84 0.21 15.56
CA GLY A 194 6.95 -0.24 16.38
C GLY A 194 7.05 -1.75 16.45
N LEU A 195 5.95 -2.44 16.75
CA LEU A 195 5.91 -3.91 16.86
C LEU A 195 6.21 -4.61 15.53
N SER A 196 5.71 -4.08 14.42
CA SER A 196 6.02 -4.56 13.06
C SER A 196 7.50 -4.38 12.72
N LEU A 197 8.08 -3.21 13.00
CA LEU A 197 9.51 -2.98 12.75
C LEU A 197 10.42 -3.77 13.69
N GLN A 198 9.98 -4.07 14.92
CA GLN A 198 10.68 -5.00 15.80
C GLN A 198 10.68 -6.43 15.23
N MET A 199 9.60 -6.85 14.57
CA MET A 199 9.58 -8.10 13.83
C MET A 199 10.62 -8.09 12.70
N CYS A 200 10.73 -6.99 11.93
CA CYS A 200 11.76 -6.81 10.91
C CYS A 200 13.18 -6.89 11.48
N ALA A 201 13.42 -6.32 12.67
CA ALA A 201 14.70 -6.40 13.37
C ALA A 201 15.04 -7.84 13.77
N GLN A 202 14.08 -8.57 14.33
CA GLN A 202 14.25 -9.97 14.72
C GLN A 202 14.51 -10.89 13.52
N LEU A 203 13.85 -10.59 12.42
CA LEU A 203 14.08 -11.22 11.12
C LEU A 203 15.54 -10.96 10.64
N GLU A 204 16.03 -9.73 10.67
CA GLU A 204 17.42 -9.41 10.28
C GLU A 204 18.47 -10.02 11.24
N ILE A 205 18.16 -10.13 12.54
CA ILE A 205 19.00 -10.85 13.52
C ILE A 205 19.04 -12.35 13.18
N PHE A 206 17.89 -12.95 12.87
CA PHE A 206 17.80 -14.34 12.45
C PHE A 206 18.62 -14.59 11.17
N GLU A 207 18.60 -13.66 10.22
CA GLU A 207 19.44 -13.68 9.01
C GLU A 207 20.93 -13.74 9.35
N ASN A 208 21.40 -12.83 10.21
CA ASN A 208 22.80 -12.76 10.62
C ASN A 208 23.25 -14.06 11.32
N ARG A 209 22.39 -14.64 12.17
CA ARG A 209 22.66 -15.94 12.83
C ARG A 209 22.78 -17.08 11.82
N LEU A 210 21.89 -17.12 10.83
CA LEU A 210 21.94 -18.12 9.76
C LEU A 210 23.21 -17.98 8.92
N HIS A 211 23.60 -16.74 8.58
CA HIS A 211 24.82 -16.45 7.84
C HIS A 211 26.09 -16.87 8.61
N LYS A 212 26.16 -16.56 9.91
CA LYS A 212 27.25 -17.02 10.80
C LYS A 212 27.30 -18.54 10.92
N LEU A 213 26.17 -19.24 10.82
CA LEU A 213 26.14 -20.70 10.78
C LEU A 213 26.71 -21.27 9.49
N ILE A 214 26.38 -20.65 8.35
CA ILE A 214 26.85 -21.09 7.03
C ILE A 214 28.36 -20.86 6.90
N ILE A 215 28.87 -19.68 7.24
CA ILE A 215 30.32 -19.38 7.22
C ILE A 215 31.10 -20.33 8.12
N ASN A 216 30.61 -20.57 9.34
CA ASN A 216 31.26 -21.52 10.24
C ASN A 216 31.25 -22.96 9.71
N LYS A 217 30.30 -23.32 8.84
CA LYS A 217 30.21 -24.64 8.21
C LYS A 217 31.17 -24.75 7.03
N THR A 218 31.33 -23.70 6.21
CA THR A 218 32.33 -23.65 5.12
C THR A 218 33.76 -23.63 5.65
N VAL A 219 34.06 -22.85 6.70
CA VAL A 219 35.39 -22.82 7.33
C VAL A 219 35.77 -24.17 7.93
N ARG A 220 34.84 -24.88 8.60
CA ARG A 220 35.12 -26.22 9.16
C ARG A 220 35.18 -27.34 8.14
N TYR A 221 34.61 -27.16 6.95
CA TYR A 221 34.78 -28.12 5.84
C TYR A 221 36.22 -28.16 5.33
N LEU A 222 36.95 -27.06 5.52
CA LEU A 222 38.38 -26.95 5.20
C LEU A 222 39.30 -27.59 6.27
N GLU A 223 38.76 -27.99 7.42
CA GLU A 223 39.56 -28.29 8.62
C GLU A 223 39.25 -29.67 9.25
N HIS A 224 38.75 -30.64 8.46
CA HIS A 224 38.20 -31.92 8.94
C HIS A 224 38.87 -32.54 10.20
N ALA A 225 38.13 -32.62 11.32
CA ALA A 225 37.55 -33.85 11.88
C ALA A 225 37.16 -33.75 13.38
N LEU A 226 36.01 -34.37 13.72
CA LEU A 226 35.70 -34.99 15.02
C LEU A 226 35.69 -34.10 16.29
N SER A 227 34.69 -33.21 16.40
CA SER A 227 34.06 -32.84 17.71
C SER A 227 32.74 -32.05 17.60
N SER A 228 32.29 -31.67 16.38
CA SER A 228 31.35 -30.55 16.21
C SER A 228 29.86 -30.90 15.98
N SER A 229 29.48 -32.19 15.91
CA SER A 229 28.11 -32.62 15.58
C SER A 229 27.05 -32.11 16.57
N ASN A 230 27.29 -32.27 17.89
CA ASN A 230 26.34 -31.84 18.92
C ASN A 230 26.22 -30.31 19.04
N LYS A 231 27.31 -29.55 18.81
CA LYS A 231 27.31 -28.08 18.88
C LYS A 231 26.58 -27.45 17.68
N ASN A 232 26.72 -28.04 16.49
CA ASN A 232 25.95 -27.60 15.31
C ASN A 232 24.47 -27.95 15.44
N ARG A 233 24.13 -29.13 15.97
CA ARG A 233 22.74 -29.52 16.22
C ARG A 233 22.05 -28.57 17.21
N ARG A 234 22.74 -28.19 18.31
CA ARG A 234 22.24 -27.16 19.24
C ARG A 234 22.01 -25.81 18.55
N ARG A 235 22.97 -25.30 17.78
CA ARG A 235 22.81 -24.00 17.11
C ARG A 235 21.70 -23.98 16.06
N ILE A 236 21.51 -25.07 15.32
CA ILE A 236 20.37 -25.21 14.39
C ILE A 236 19.06 -25.25 15.17
N SER A 237 19.01 -25.98 16.30
CA SER A 237 17.87 -25.99 17.21
C SER A 237 17.55 -24.59 17.74
N ASP A 238 18.56 -23.81 18.12
CA ASP A 238 18.40 -22.43 18.60
C ASP A 238 17.82 -21.51 17.51
N CYS A 239 18.27 -21.67 16.26
CA CYS A 239 17.71 -20.95 15.11
C CYS A 239 16.25 -21.36 14.83
N ILE A 240 15.91 -22.65 14.90
CA ILE A 240 14.53 -23.12 14.74
C ILE A 240 13.64 -22.55 15.85
N HIS A 241 14.10 -22.58 17.10
CA HIS A 241 13.39 -21.96 18.22
C HIS A 241 13.24 -20.45 18.05
N HIS A 242 14.24 -19.76 17.49
CA HIS A 242 14.15 -18.33 17.17
C HIS A 242 13.10 -18.05 16.12
N HIS A 243 13.11 -18.80 15.01
CA HIS A 243 12.10 -18.65 13.95
C HIS A 243 10.68 -18.95 14.46
N LEU A 244 10.50 -20.01 15.26
CA LEU A 244 9.21 -20.31 15.90
C LEU A 244 8.76 -19.20 16.84
N SER A 245 9.70 -18.57 17.56
CA SER A 245 9.41 -17.42 18.42
C SER A 245 8.99 -16.20 17.61
N ILE A 246 9.61 -15.94 16.45
CA ILE A 246 9.21 -14.87 15.52
C ILE A 246 7.82 -15.14 14.93
N TYR A 247 7.53 -16.39 14.56
CA TYR A 247 6.21 -16.78 14.05
C TYR A 247 5.12 -16.57 15.12
N LYS A 248 5.36 -17.08 16.35
CA LYS A 248 4.45 -16.89 17.48
C LYS A 248 4.27 -15.41 17.81
N TYR A 249 5.33 -14.61 17.72
CA TYR A 249 5.27 -13.16 17.87
C TYR A 249 4.30 -12.53 16.85
N ALA A 250 4.44 -12.88 15.56
CA ALA A 250 3.61 -12.37 14.49
C ALA A 250 2.12 -12.74 14.67
N GLU A 251 1.86 -14.00 15.02
CA GLU A 251 0.51 -14.49 15.31
C GLU A 251 -0.12 -13.72 16.47
N MET A 252 0.66 -13.46 17.54
CA MET A 252 0.19 -12.66 18.66
C MET A 252 -0.06 -11.19 18.30
N VAL A 253 0.80 -10.55 17.48
CA VAL A 253 0.55 -9.18 16.99
C VAL A 253 -0.77 -9.15 16.22
N ASN A 254 -0.96 -10.08 15.28
CA ASN A 254 -2.17 -10.15 14.47
C ASN A 254 -3.42 -10.40 15.33
N ALA A 255 -3.36 -11.34 16.28
CA ALA A 255 -4.47 -11.64 17.17
C ALA A 255 -4.85 -10.49 18.12
N ILE A 256 -3.89 -9.63 18.48
CA ILE A 256 -4.15 -8.44 19.31
C ILE A 256 -4.81 -7.34 18.47
N PHE A 257 -4.29 -7.06 17.27
CA PHE A 257 -4.65 -5.86 16.51
C PHE A 257 -5.59 -6.09 15.31
N ASN A 258 -6.02 -7.32 15.02
CA ASN A 258 -6.93 -7.61 13.90
C ASN A 258 -8.21 -6.77 13.91
N GLN A 259 -8.83 -6.60 15.07
CA GLN A 259 -10.03 -5.78 15.24
C GLN A 259 -9.75 -4.30 14.99
N VAL A 260 -8.58 -3.81 15.42
CA VAL A 260 -8.13 -2.43 15.17
C VAL A 260 -7.93 -2.22 13.68
N PHE A 261 -7.29 -3.16 12.98
CA PHE A 261 -7.13 -3.09 11.54
C PHE A 261 -8.47 -3.04 10.83
N PHE A 262 -9.38 -3.95 11.16
CA PHE A 262 -10.71 -3.99 10.53
C PHE A 262 -11.46 -2.65 10.69
N VAL A 263 -11.60 -2.17 11.93
CA VAL A 263 -12.32 -0.92 12.23
C VAL A 263 -11.62 0.30 11.62
N GLN A 264 -10.29 0.34 11.64
CA GLN A 264 -9.53 1.44 11.04
C GLN A 264 -9.72 1.47 9.52
N PHE A 265 -9.60 0.33 8.83
CA PHE A 265 -9.77 0.30 7.37
C PHE A 265 -11.22 0.61 6.97
N SER A 266 -12.21 -0.02 7.61
CA SER A 266 -13.62 0.24 7.30
C SER A 266 -14.02 1.68 7.62
N GLY A 267 -13.62 2.17 8.80
CA GLY A 267 -13.89 3.54 9.24
C GLY A 267 -13.22 4.57 8.35
N SER A 268 -11.96 4.36 7.97
CA SER A 268 -11.25 5.29 7.08
C SER A 268 -11.88 5.36 5.69
N ILE A 269 -12.35 4.24 5.12
CA ILE A 269 -13.06 4.25 3.83
C ILE A 269 -14.33 5.08 3.93
N LEU A 270 -15.16 4.84 4.94
CA LEU A 270 -16.39 5.59 5.16
C LEU A 270 -16.10 7.08 5.39
N VAL A 271 -15.09 7.40 6.20
CA VAL A 271 -14.63 8.77 6.46
C VAL A 271 -14.17 9.45 5.18
N LEU A 272 -13.38 8.78 4.33
CA LEU A 272 -12.95 9.35 3.05
C LEU A 272 -14.15 9.64 2.15
N CYS A 273 -15.13 8.74 2.09
CA CYS A 273 -16.34 8.92 1.29
C CYS A 273 -17.23 10.06 1.79
N THR A 274 -17.41 10.17 3.11
CA THR A 274 -18.16 11.29 3.69
C THR A 274 -17.39 12.61 3.59
N SER A 275 -16.05 12.57 3.60
CA SER A 275 -15.21 13.77 3.43
C SER A 275 -15.37 14.31 2.02
N VAL A 276 -15.39 13.44 1.01
CA VAL A 276 -15.66 13.81 -0.37
C VAL A 276 -17.05 14.46 -0.50
N TYR A 277 -18.07 13.89 0.14
CA TYR A 277 -19.41 14.48 0.15
C TYR A 277 -19.41 15.86 0.82
N TYR A 278 -18.80 16.00 2.00
CA TYR A 278 -18.77 17.28 2.70
C TYR A 278 -17.99 18.35 1.91
N LEU A 279 -16.89 17.95 1.28
CA LEU A 279 -16.13 18.82 0.40
C LEU A 279 -16.95 19.27 -0.80
N SER A 280 -17.84 18.42 -1.29
CA SER A 280 -18.74 18.78 -2.37
C SER A 280 -19.82 19.77 -1.93
N THR A 281 -20.27 19.78 -0.67
CA THR A 281 -21.38 20.65 -0.24
C THR A 281 -20.97 22.01 0.32
N HIS A 282 -19.71 22.19 0.77
CA HIS A 282 -19.25 23.40 1.47
C HIS A 282 -18.08 24.12 0.77
N ILE A 283 -18.03 24.13 -0.56
CA ILE A 283 -16.84 24.58 -1.30
C ILE A 283 -16.57 26.08 -1.14
N ALA A 284 -17.62 26.89 -0.92
CA ALA A 284 -17.51 28.33 -0.77
C ALA A 284 -16.86 28.80 0.55
N GLU A 285 -16.64 27.92 1.53
CA GLU A 285 -16.01 28.26 2.82
C GLU A 285 -14.55 27.78 2.88
N LEU A 286 -13.60 28.70 2.69
CA LEU A 286 -12.15 28.43 2.72
C LEU A 286 -11.71 27.73 4.04
N SER A 287 -12.35 28.06 5.16
CA SER A 287 -12.06 27.49 6.48
C SER A 287 -12.48 26.01 6.58
N GLY A 288 -13.63 25.65 6.02
CA GLY A 288 -14.13 24.27 5.93
C GLY A 288 -13.28 23.40 5.02
N LEU A 289 -12.90 23.92 3.84
CA LEU A 289 -12.06 23.22 2.87
C LEU A 289 -10.67 22.88 3.42
N VAL A 290 -10.01 23.84 4.08
CA VAL A 290 -8.69 23.62 4.70
C VAL A 290 -8.75 22.58 5.81
N THR A 291 -9.74 22.67 6.71
CA THR A 291 -9.92 21.73 7.82
C THR A 291 -10.13 20.30 7.32
N LEU A 292 -10.93 20.13 6.27
CA LEU A 292 -11.24 18.83 5.71
C LEU A 292 -10.09 18.23 4.89
N LEU A 293 -9.29 19.05 4.20
CA LEU A 293 -8.06 18.60 3.53
C LEU A 293 -7.05 18.06 4.54
N PHE A 294 -6.84 18.76 5.66
CA PHE A 294 -5.98 18.26 6.74
C PHE A 294 -6.51 16.95 7.32
N TYR A 295 -7.83 16.84 7.46
CA TYR A 295 -8.47 15.63 7.95
C TYR A 295 -8.31 14.43 7.00
N THR A 296 -8.57 14.60 5.70
CA THR A 296 -8.38 13.56 4.69
C THR A 296 -6.92 13.13 4.57
N ILE A 297 -5.97 14.08 4.59
CA ILE A 297 -4.54 13.77 4.64
C ILE A 297 -4.22 12.95 5.89
N GLY A 298 -4.75 13.34 7.06
CA GLY A 298 -4.58 12.61 8.31
C GLY A 298 -5.02 11.14 8.21
N MET A 299 -6.19 10.89 7.62
CA MET A 299 -6.72 9.54 7.41
C MET A 299 -5.85 8.72 6.45
N PHE A 300 -5.35 9.33 5.36
CA PHE A 300 -4.42 8.65 4.45
C PHE A 300 -3.10 8.29 5.12
N VAL A 301 -2.56 9.17 5.98
CA VAL A 301 -1.32 8.88 6.70
C VAL A 301 -1.52 7.73 7.69
N GLN A 302 -2.67 7.65 8.37
CA GLN A 302 -3.01 6.51 9.25
C GLN A 302 -3.00 5.18 8.48
N ILE A 303 -3.70 5.11 7.34
CA ILE A 303 -3.71 3.91 6.49
C ILE A 303 -2.31 3.58 5.97
N TYR A 304 -1.59 4.60 5.48
CA TYR A 304 -0.26 4.43 4.89
C TYR A 304 0.72 3.79 5.88
N ILE A 305 0.76 4.26 7.13
CA ILE A 305 1.68 3.73 8.15
C ILE A 305 1.41 2.24 8.42
N LEU A 306 0.14 1.87 8.53
CA LEU A 306 -0.27 0.47 8.74
C LEU A 306 0.15 -0.39 7.55
N CYS A 307 -0.22 -0.01 6.33
CA CYS A 307 0.11 -0.72 5.10
C CYS A 307 1.62 -0.84 4.88
N TRP A 308 2.36 0.26 5.06
CA TRP A 308 3.80 0.29 4.89
C TRP A 308 4.51 -0.65 5.87
N SER A 309 4.14 -0.60 7.15
CA SER A 309 4.74 -1.44 8.18
C SER A 309 4.49 -2.93 7.94
N GLY A 310 3.29 -3.31 7.51
CA GLY A 310 2.96 -4.68 7.13
C GLY A 310 3.73 -5.15 5.90
N ASN A 311 3.85 -4.30 4.87
CA ASN A 311 4.61 -4.62 3.67
C ASN A 311 6.11 -4.80 3.97
N GLU A 312 6.72 -4.00 4.85
CA GLU A 312 8.11 -4.20 5.27
C GLU A 312 8.34 -5.56 5.95
N VAL A 313 7.41 -5.98 6.81
CA VAL A 313 7.46 -7.32 7.44
C VAL A 313 7.41 -8.41 6.38
N ILE A 314 6.45 -8.33 5.46
CA ILE A 314 6.31 -9.26 4.33
C ILE A 314 7.63 -9.27 3.53
N LEU A 315 8.15 -8.10 3.13
CA LEU A 315 9.38 -7.97 2.36
C LEU A 315 10.61 -8.57 3.09
N LYS A 316 10.70 -8.47 4.42
CA LYS A 316 11.80 -9.00 5.23
C LYS A 316 11.70 -10.52 5.43
N VAL A 317 10.52 -11.06 5.73
CA VAL A 317 10.27 -12.52 5.71
C VAL A 317 10.68 -13.10 4.35
N ILE A 318 10.38 -12.34 3.29
CA ILE A 318 10.73 -12.68 1.92
C ILE A 318 12.25 -12.53 1.65
N TYR A 319 12.95 -11.55 2.23
CA TYR A 319 14.37 -11.29 1.97
C TYR A 319 15.32 -12.32 2.61
N ILE A 320 15.05 -12.72 3.85
CA ILE A 320 15.83 -13.74 4.59
C ILE A 320 15.86 -15.07 3.85
N ARG A 321 14.82 -15.31 3.06
CA ARG A 321 14.69 -16.48 2.20
C ARG A 321 15.64 -16.44 0.97
N ILE A 322 16.23 -15.30 0.60
CA ILE A 322 16.98 -15.11 -0.65
C ILE A 322 18.50 -14.92 -0.47
N TYR A 323 18.98 -14.50 0.70
CA TYR A 323 20.34 -13.95 0.86
C TYR A 323 21.51 -14.93 0.60
N ASN A 324 21.26 -16.23 0.40
CA ASN A 324 22.31 -17.18 0.01
C ASN A 324 22.66 -17.24 -1.49
N LEU A 325 22.04 -16.43 -2.35
CA LEU A 325 22.21 -16.58 -3.81
C LEU A 325 22.49 -15.27 -4.56
N TYR A 326 23.09 -14.27 -3.92
CA TYR A 326 23.36 -12.98 -4.60
C TYR A 326 24.75 -12.43 -4.30
N GLN A 327 25.73 -12.92 -5.04
CA GLN A 327 26.86 -12.07 -5.41
C GLN A 327 27.23 -12.36 -6.86
N ASN A 328 27.33 -11.26 -7.62
CA ASN A 328 27.69 -11.14 -9.03
C ASN A 328 26.53 -11.29 -10.02
N ASP A 329 26.07 -10.16 -10.55
CA ASP A 329 25.88 -10.08 -12.00
C ASP A 329 26.07 -8.66 -12.53
N VAL A 330 26.90 -8.58 -13.56
CA VAL A 330 27.43 -7.38 -14.20
C VAL A 330 26.41 -6.80 -15.19
N PHE A 331 26.34 -5.47 -15.21
CA PHE A 331 25.51 -4.66 -16.11
C PHE A 331 26.02 -4.74 -17.56
N TYR A 332 25.17 -5.17 -18.49
CA TYR A 332 25.32 -4.86 -19.91
C TYR A 332 23.97 -4.50 -20.55
N SER A 333 23.99 -3.40 -21.30
CA SER A 333 22.85 -2.77 -21.96
C SER A 333 22.76 -3.16 -23.44
N GLY A 334 21.56 -3.56 -23.87
CA GLY A 334 21.18 -3.65 -25.29
C GLY A 334 20.55 -4.99 -25.64
N LEU A 335 19.22 -5.05 -25.70
CA LEU A 335 18.48 -6.06 -26.47
C LEU A 335 17.02 -5.62 -26.68
N ASN A 336 16.44 -6.00 -27.82
CA ASN A 336 15.06 -5.69 -28.21
C ASN A 336 14.05 -6.43 -27.31
N MET A 337 13.06 -5.70 -26.78
CA MET A 337 12.01 -6.25 -25.91
C MET A 337 10.81 -6.72 -26.75
N GLN A 338 10.71 -8.04 -26.96
CA GLN A 338 9.58 -8.65 -27.69
C GLN A 338 8.35 -8.90 -26.78
N ILE A 339 8.57 -9.10 -25.48
CA ILE A 339 7.52 -9.31 -24.47
C ILE A 339 6.89 -7.96 -24.09
N LEU A 340 5.55 -7.91 -24.02
CA LEU A 340 4.75 -6.70 -23.68
C LEU A 340 4.90 -5.55 -24.71
N SER A 341 5.11 -5.90 -25.98
CA SER A 341 5.38 -4.93 -27.05
C SER A 341 4.30 -3.85 -27.20
N LEU A 342 3.02 -4.18 -27.01
CA LEU A 342 1.93 -3.21 -27.10
C LEU A 342 2.04 -2.10 -26.04
N SER A 343 2.24 -2.45 -24.77
CA SER A 343 2.40 -1.47 -23.68
C SER A 343 3.61 -0.58 -23.90
N PHE A 344 4.74 -1.15 -24.33
CA PHE A 344 5.93 -0.36 -24.68
C PHE A 344 5.72 0.51 -25.94
N SER A 345 4.92 0.06 -26.91
CA SER A 345 4.60 0.86 -28.10
C SER A 345 3.73 2.07 -27.74
N ILE A 346 2.75 1.87 -26.86
CA ILE A 346 1.95 2.96 -26.27
C ILE A 346 2.85 3.96 -25.54
N TYR A 347 3.79 3.47 -24.73
CA TYR A 347 4.75 4.35 -24.05
C TYR A 347 5.72 5.08 -24.97
N ASN A 348 6.12 4.45 -26.08
CA ASN A 348 6.96 5.12 -27.08
C ASN A 348 6.20 6.31 -27.67
N LEU A 349 4.91 6.14 -27.98
CA LEU A 349 4.03 7.17 -28.54
C LEU A 349 3.73 8.31 -27.55
N CYS A 350 3.50 8.02 -26.26
CA CYS A 350 3.20 9.05 -25.25
C CYS A 350 4.44 9.69 -24.60
N GLY A 351 5.64 9.45 -25.14
CA GLY A 351 6.85 10.11 -24.68
C GLY A 351 7.44 9.58 -23.37
N ILE A 352 6.89 8.52 -22.77
CA ILE A 352 7.39 7.97 -21.49
C ILE A 352 8.60 7.05 -21.70
N TRP A 353 8.60 6.25 -22.76
CA TRP A 353 9.60 5.19 -22.95
C TRP A 353 10.39 5.39 -24.24
N ARG A 354 11.66 5.76 -24.11
CA ARG A 354 12.54 5.91 -25.27
C ARG A 354 12.87 4.55 -25.93
N PRO A 355 12.68 4.37 -27.25
CA PRO A 355 13.11 3.17 -27.97
C PRO A 355 14.63 2.94 -27.86
N SER A 356 15.05 1.68 -27.72
CA SER A 356 16.47 1.30 -27.64
C SER A 356 17.22 1.37 -28.98
N GLU A 357 16.48 1.38 -30.09
CA GLU A 357 17.02 1.36 -31.46
C GLU A 357 17.58 2.72 -31.90
N TRP A 358 17.24 3.80 -31.20
CA TRP A 358 17.67 5.15 -31.55
C TRP A 358 19.09 5.42 -31.01
N SER A 359 20.09 5.20 -31.86
CA SER A 359 21.51 5.35 -31.52
C SER A 359 21.98 6.81 -31.49
N SER A 360 21.37 7.68 -32.31
CA SER A 360 21.83 9.07 -32.49
C SER A 360 21.60 9.93 -31.25
N ASN A 361 22.59 10.73 -30.88
CA ASN A 361 22.53 11.61 -29.70
C ASN A 361 21.45 12.70 -29.85
N VAL A 362 21.19 13.16 -31.09
CA VAL A 362 20.17 14.17 -31.38
C VAL A 362 18.75 13.59 -31.19
N ALA A 363 18.47 12.38 -31.67
CA ALA A 363 17.15 11.77 -31.46
C ALA A 363 16.89 11.48 -29.98
N LYS A 364 17.92 11.10 -29.21
CA LYS A 364 17.82 10.94 -27.74
C LYS A 364 17.50 12.26 -27.06
N LEU A 365 18.13 13.36 -27.46
CA LEU A 365 17.88 14.69 -26.91
C LEU A 365 16.45 15.16 -27.23
N LEU A 366 16.03 15.05 -28.49
CA LEU A 366 14.67 15.43 -28.92
C LEU A 366 13.59 14.62 -28.18
N TYR A 367 13.80 13.31 -28.01
CA TYR A 367 12.86 12.49 -27.25
C TYR A 367 12.81 12.89 -25.77
N ASN A 368 13.96 13.18 -25.14
CA ASN A 368 13.98 13.65 -23.76
C ASN A 368 13.27 15.01 -23.59
N ILE A 369 13.40 15.92 -24.58
CA ILE A 369 12.65 17.19 -24.60
C ILE A 369 11.15 16.90 -24.73
N PHE A 370 10.76 15.99 -25.61
CA PHE A 370 9.36 15.58 -25.76
C PHE A 370 8.78 14.99 -24.47
N THR A 371 9.52 14.09 -23.80
CA THR A 371 9.15 13.56 -22.47
C THR A 371 8.97 14.69 -21.45
N PHE A 372 9.91 15.65 -21.41
CA PHE A 372 9.84 16.77 -20.46
C PHE A 372 8.61 17.66 -20.73
N VAL A 373 8.31 17.96 -22.00
CA VAL A 373 7.15 18.75 -22.39
C VAL A 373 5.86 18.05 -21.96
N ILE A 374 5.69 16.76 -22.25
CA ILE A 374 4.47 16.02 -21.86
C ILE A 374 4.31 15.99 -20.34
N ILE A 375 5.36 15.62 -19.60
CA ILE A 375 5.27 15.55 -18.14
C ILE A 375 4.99 16.93 -17.55
N SER A 376 5.69 17.97 -18.01
CA SER A 376 5.42 19.34 -17.58
C SER A 376 3.99 19.79 -17.89
N SER A 377 3.44 19.36 -19.03
CA SER A 377 2.05 19.59 -19.44
C SER A 377 1.07 18.98 -18.44
N GLU A 378 1.24 17.70 -18.11
CA GLU A 378 0.38 17.00 -17.15
C GLU A 378 0.41 17.64 -15.75
N TYR A 379 1.60 17.94 -15.24
CA TYR A 379 1.76 18.62 -13.95
C TYR A 379 1.16 20.03 -13.95
N PHE A 380 1.23 20.75 -15.08
CA PHE A 380 0.59 22.06 -15.22
C PHE A 380 -0.95 21.96 -15.16
N VAL A 381 -1.54 20.97 -15.83
CA VAL A 381 -3.00 20.73 -15.76
C VAL A 381 -3.42 20.35 -14.33
N VAL A 382 -2.68 19.48 -13.64
CA VAL A 382 -2.95 19.14 -12.24
C VAL A 382 -2.90 20.37 -11.33
N LEU A 383 -1.88 21.22 -11.49
CA LEU A 383 -1.72 22.43 -10.70
C LEU A 383 -2.86 23.42 -10.92
N THR A 384 -3.24 23.66 -12.18
CA THR A 384 -4.29 24.61 -12.54
C THR A 384 -5.68 24.13 -12.11
N GLN A 385 -5.96 22.82 -12.16
CA GLN A 385 -7.18 22.23 -11.58
C GLN A 385 -7.20 22.28 -10.06
N PHE A 386 -6.06 22.05 -9.41
CA PHE A 386 -5.96 22.20 -7.95
C PHE A 386 -6.26 23.63 -7.51
N MET A 387 -5.72 24.62 -8.22
CA MET A 387 -6.00 26.03 -7.95
C MET A 387 -7.46 26.39 -8.23
N ASP A 388 -8.07 25.82 -9.27
CA ASP A 388 -9.49 26.02 -9.57
C ASP A 388 -10.39 25.55 -8.43
N ILE A 389 -10.15 24.33 -7.93
CA ILE A 389 -10.86 23.73 -6.79
C ILE A 389 -10.78 24.63 -5.55
N ILE A 390 -9.66 25.32 -5.32
CA ILE A 390 -9.46 26.15 -4.12
C ILE A 390 -10.03 27.56 -4.29
N LEU A 391 -9.93 28.16 -5.48
CA LEU A 391 -10.11 29.60 -5.67
C LEU A 391 -11.41 30.00 -6.38
N ILE A 392 -12.01 29.09 -7.15
CA ILE A 392 -13.10 29.42 -8.09
C ILE A 392 -14.35 28.57 -7.89
N VAL A 393 -14.20 27.34 -7.40
CA VAL A 393 -15.33 26.42 -7.31
C VAL A 393 -16.22 26.84 -6.14
N ASP A 394 -17.44 27.25 -6.44
CA ASP A 394 -18.41 27.73 -5.44
C ASP A 394 -19.64 26.80 -5.31
N ASN A 395 -19.79 25.82 -6.21
CA ASN A 395 -20.95 24.94 -6.33
C ASN A 395 -20.57 23.45 -6.38
N ILE A 396 -21.46 22.62 -5.83
CA ILE A 396 -21.31 21.17 -5.66
C ILE A 396 -20.96 20.47 -6.98
N ASP A 397 -21.60 20.90 -8.05
CA ASP A 397 -21.49 20.24 -9.35
C ASP A 397 -20.12 20.46 -10.00
N ASP A 398 -19.60 21.69 -9.90
CA ASP A 398 -18.28 21.98 -10.48
C ASP A 398 -17.17 21.41 -9.59
N PHE A 399 -17.39 21.29 -8.27
CA PHE A 399 -16.46 20.58 -7.40
C PHE A 399 -16.39 19.09 -7.73
N ALA A 400 -17.54 18.42 -7.81
CA ALA A 400 -17.58 16.98 -8.04
C ALA A 400 -16.91 16.64 -9.39
N THR A 401 -17.23 17.39 -10.44
CA THR A 401 -16.66 17.18 -11.78
C THR A 401 -15.16 17.49 -11.82
N ASN A 402 -14.70 18.59 -11.22
CA ASN A 402 -13.28 18.92 -11.16
C ASN A 402 -12.47 17.97 -10.27
N ALA A 403 -13.01 17.56 -9.11
CA ALA A 403 -12.34 16.64 -8.20
C ALA A 403 -12.13 15.26 -8.83
N LEU A 404 -13.11 14.75 -9.59
CA LEU A 404 -12.98 13.51 -10.34
C LEU A 404 -11.84 13.57 -11.37
N MET A 405 -11.79 14.66 -12.15
CA MET A 405 -10.73 14.88 -13.13
C MET A 405 -9.36 15.06 -12.47
N PHE A 406 -9.28 15.85 -11.41
CA PHE A 406 -8.07 16.09 -10.63
C PHE A 406 -7.48 14.80 -10.06
N LEU A 407 -8.30 13.98 -9.39
CA LEU A 407 -7.86 12.70 -8.81
C LEU A 407 -7.36 11.73 -9.89
N THR A 408 -8.00 11.73 -11.06
CA THR A 408 -7.58 10.92 -12.21
C THR A 408 -6.21 11.37 -12.73
N LEU A 409 -6.00 12.67 -12.91
CA LEU A 409 -4.72 13.22 -13.38
C LEU A 409 -3.59 13.06 -12.36
N VAL A 410 -3.88 13.14 -11.06
CA VAL A 410 -2.91 12.82 -10.00
C VAL A 410 -2.46 11.36 -10.11
N ALA A 411 -3.37 10.43 -10.34
CA ALA A 411 -3.02 9.02 -10.54
C ALA A 411 -2.15 8.81 -11.80
N VAL A 412 -2.46 9.51 -12.90
CA VAL A 412 -1.65 9.50 -14.14
C VAL A 412 -0.26 10.05 -13.89
N CYS A 413 -0.12 11.20 -13.23
CA CYS A 413 1.17 11.81 -12.90
C CYS A 413 2.02 10.88 -12.01
N CYS A 414 1.40 10.22 -11.02
CA CYS A 414 2.05 9.22 -10.20
C CYS A 414 2.57 8.04 -11.04
N LYS A 415 1.73 7.48 -11.92
CA LYS A 415 2.11 6.39 -12.84
C LYS A 415 3.28 6.78 -13.73
N ALA A 416 3.21 7.94 -14.38
CA ALA A 416 4.26 8.45 -15.26
C ALA A 416 5.59 8.61 -14.50
N THR A 417 5.55 9.22 -13.32
CA THR A 417 6.73 9.49 -12.49
C THR A 417 7.40 8.19 -12.03
N VAL A 418 6.61 7.20 -11.58
CA VAL A 418 7.14 5.90 -11.16
C VAL A 418 7.83 5.19 -12.33
N VAL A 419 7.20 5.16 -13.52
CA VAL A 419 7.76 4.51 -14.70
C VAL A 419 9.07 5.17 -15.14
N LEU A 420 9.13 6.51 -15.13
CA LEU A 420 10.35 7.26 -15.47
C LEU A 420 11.48 7.05 -14.45
N MET A 421 11.18 7.17 -13.15
CA MET A 421 12.19 7.01 -12.10
C MET A 421 12.68 5.56 -11.94
N ARG A 422 11.80 4.57 -12.12
CA ARG A 422 12.10 3.15 -11.97
C ARG A 422 12.40 2.46 -13.29
N ARG A 423 12.62 3.21 -14.37
CA ARG A 423 12.88 2.70 -15.72
C ARG A 423 13.92 1.59 -15.77
N ASN A 424 15.07 1.78 -15.11
CA ASN A 424 16.15 0.78 -15.08
C ASN A 424 15.71 -0.53 -14.39
N ALA A 425 14.89 -0.43 -13.35
CA ALA A 425 14.38 -1.60 -12.64
C ALA A 425 13.35 -2.36 -13.50
N ILE A 426 12.47 -1.65 -14.23
CA ILE A 426 11.53 -2.25 -15.19
C ILE A 426 12.28 -2.94 -16.33
N ILE A 427 13.34 -2.32 -16.85
CA ILE A 427 14.21 -2.96 -17.87
C ILE A 427 14.83 -4.26 -17.33
N ASN A 428 15.29 -4.26 -16.08
CA ASN A 428 15.86 -5.44 -15.47
C ASN A 428 14.84 -6.57 -15.27
N LEU A 429 13.59 -6.23 -14.93
CA LEU A 429 12.49 -7.20 -14.85
C LEU A 429 12.25 -7.90 -16.20
N VAL A 430 12.04 -7.12 -17.26
CA VAL A 430 11.79 -7.69 -18.59
C VAL A 430 13.01 -8.51 -19.07
N ARG A 431 14.22 -8.04 -18.78
CA ARG A 431 15.44 -8.79 -19.12
C ARG A 431 15.55 -10.11 -18.37
N LEU A 432 15.07 -10.19 -17.13
CA LEU A 432 15.08 -11.43 -16.36
C LEU A 432 14.22 -12.50 -17.03
N LEU A 433 13.07 -12.14 -17.61
CA LEU A 433 12.20 -13.06 -18.37
C LEU A 433 12.88 -13.62 -19.63
N MET A 434 13.76 -12.83 -20.26
CA MET A 434 14.44 -13.20 -21.50
C MET A 434 15.70 -14.05 -21.28
N LYS A 435 16.15 -14.22 -20.03
CA LYS A 435 17.37 -14.96 -19.68
C LYS A 435 17.02 -16.31 -19.03
N ALA A 436 17.95 -17.26 -19.09
CA ALA A 436 17.85 -18.46 -18.25
C ALA A 436 17.86 -18.04 -16.76
N PRO A 437 17.04 -18.68 -15.89
CA PRO A 437 16.20 -19.85 -16.15
C PRO A 437 14.81 -19.53 -16.73
N CYS A 438 14.38 -18.28 -16.81
CA CYS A 438 13.01 -17.92 -17.22
C CYS A 438 12.70 -18.12 -18.71
N LYS A 439 13.73 -18.16 -19.56
CA LYS A 439 13.58 -18.44 -20.98
C LYS A 439 12.98 -19.85 -21.21
N PRO A 440 11.92 -19.98 -22.03
CA PRO A 440 11.41 -21.28 -22.45
C PRO A 440 12.48 -22.11 -23.19
N CYS A 441 12.61 -23.38 -22.86
CA CYS A 441 13.59 -24.31 -23.41
C CYS A 441 12.98 -25.32 -24.38
N ASP A 442 11.74 -25.76 -24.10
CA ASP A 442 11.04 -26.80 -24.86
C ASP A 442 9.80 -26.24 -25.59
N GLU A 443 9.32 -26.97 -26.59
CA GLU A 443 8.14 -26.60 -27.38
C GLU A 443 6.86 -26.47 -26.51
N ASP A 444 6.71 -27.35 -25.51
CA ASP A 444 5.63 -27.26 -24.52
C ASP A 444 5.71 -25.98 -23.67
N GLU A 445 6.92 -25.61 -23.22
CA GLU A 445 7.14 -24.37 -22.46
C GLU A 445 6.86 -23.13 -23.31
N SER A 446 7.26 -23.17 -24.59
CA SER A 446 6.92 -22.13 -25.56
C SER A 446 5.40 -22.04 -25.79
N THR A 447 4.70 -23.17 -25.77
CA THR A 447 3.23 -23.22 -25.89
C THR A 447 2.56 -22.58 -24.67
N ILE A 448 3.05 -22.84 -23.45
CA ILE A 448 2.57 -22.17 -22.23
C ILE A 448 2.83 -20.65 -22.30
N GLN A 449 4.05 -20.24 -22.64
CA GLN A 449 4.42 -18.83 -22.75
C GLN A 449 3.57 -18.09 -23.80
N THR A 450 3.41 -18.67 -24.99
CA THR A 450 2.61 -18.06 -26.06
C THR A 450 1.12 -17.97 -25.72
N LYS A 451 0.56 -18.92 -24.97
CA LYS A 451 -0.81 -18.84 -24.44
C LYS A 451 -0.99 -17.60 -23.56
N PHE A 452 -0.09 -17.36 -22.61
CA PHE A 452 -0.14 -16.16 -21.77
C PHE A 452 0.14 -14.87 -22.56
N ASP A 453 1.10 -14.88 -23.47
CA ASP A 453 1.41 -13.71 -24.32
C ASP A 453 0.21 -13.33 -25.20
N ASN A 454 -0.49 -14.30 -25.78
CA ASN A 454 -1.71 -14.09 -26.56
C ASN A 454 -2.85 -13.55 -25.70
N PHE A 455 -3.01 -14.06 -24.48
CA PHE A 455 -4.01 -13.56 -23.54
C PHE A 455 -3.71 -12.13 -23.11
N ILE A 456 -2.47 -11.82 -22.74
CA ILE A 456 -2.02 -10.47 -22.39
C ILE A 456 -2.25 -9.52 -23.56
N ARG A 457 -1.90 -9.93 -24.79
CA ARG A 457 -2.11 -9.11 -25.99
C ARG A 457 -3.59 -8.87 -26.25
N SER A 458 -4.42 -9.90 -26.23
CA SER A 458 -5.87 -9.80 -26.44
C SER A 458 -6.53 -8.89 -25.40
N TYR A 459 -6.19 -9.06 -24.12
CA TYR A 459 -6.70 -8.25 -23.04
C TYR A 459 -6.26 -6.79 -23.17
N SER A 460 -4.97 -6.55 -23.43
CA SER A 460 -4.42 -5.20 -23.59
C SER A 460 -5.03 -4.46 -24.79
N ILE A 461 -5.34 -5.16 -25.89
CA ILE A 461 -6.07 -4.58 -27.03
C ILE A 461 -7.49 -4.19 -26.61
N LYS A 462 -8.24 -5.08 -25.96
CA LYS A 462 -9.61 -4.80 -25.48
C LYS A 462 -9.64 -3.62 -24.50
N TYR A 463 -8.69 -3.59 -23.57
CA TYR A 463 -8.54 -2.52 -22.59
C TYR A 463 -8.19 -1.18 -23.26
N THR A 464 -7.27 -1.19 -24.24
CA THR A 464 -6.93 0.00 -25.03
C THR A 464 -8.13 0.49 -25.84
N LEU A 465 -8.90 -0.40 -26.46
CA LEU A 465 -10.12 -0.05 -27.20
C LEU A 465 -11.17 0.59 -26.29
N LEU A 466 -11.38 0.04 -25.09
CA LEU A 466 -12.30 0.60 -24.09
C LEU A 466 -11.86 2.00 -23.63
N ALA A 467 -10.58 2.18 -23.33
CA ALA A 467 -10.06 3.47 -22.92
C ALA A 467 -10.12 4.50 -24.06
N THR A 468 -9.82 4.07 -25.30
CA THR A 468 -9.88 4.93 -26.47
C THR A 468 -11.33 5.35 -26.76
N SER A 469 -12.31 4.44 -26.65
CA SER A 469 -13.71 4.81 -26.84
C SER A 469 -14.18 5.82 -25.81
N ALA A 470 -13.84 5.63 -24.53
CA ALA A 470 -14.14 6.60 -23.47
C ALA A 470 -13.55 7.98 -23.79
N VAL A 471 -12.29 8.02 -24.22
CA VAL A 471 -11.56 9.28 -24.45
C VAL A 471 -11.96 9.97 -25.75
N THR A 472 -12.36 9.22 -26.77
CA THR A 472 -13.00 9.81 -27.95
C THR A 472 -14.31 10.49 -27.56
N GLY A 473 -15.12 9.88 -26.69
CA GLY A 473 -16.35 10.49 -26.18
C GLY A 473 -16.09 11.79 -25.41
N THR A 474 -15.13 11.80 -24.48
CA THR A 474 -14.77 13.01 -23.72
C THR A 474 -14.14 14.09 -24.60
N THR A 475 -13.37 13.70 -25.63
CA THR A 475 -12.77 14.65 -26.58
C THR A 475 -13.84 15.28 -27.47
N ILE A 476 -14.84 14.51 -27.93
CA ILE A 476 -15.99 15.06 -28.66
C ILE A 476 -16.74 16.05 -27.78
N GLY A 477 -17.02 15.70 -26.53
CA GLY A 477 -17.64 16.62 -25.56
C GLY A 477 -16.80 17.89 -25.34
N SER A 478 -15.48 17.74 -25.23
CA SER A 478 -14.54 18.86 -25.10
C SER A 478 -14.59 19.81 -26.31
N ILE A 479 -14.63 19.26 -27.53
CA ILE A 479 -14.72 20.05 -28.76
C ILE A 479 -16.05 20.79 -28.84
N LEU A 480 -17.16 20.13 -28.48
CA LEU A 480 -18.48 20.75 -28.44
C LEU A 480 -18.53 21.90 -27.43
N ASN A 481 -17.92 21.73 -26.25
CA ASN A 481 -17.80 22.80 -25.25
C ASN A 481 -17.02 24.00 -25.81
N VAL A 482 -15.89 23.75 -26.47
CA VAL A 482 -15.06 24.80 -27.10
C VAL A 482 -15.84 25.54 -28.19
N MET A 483 -16.62 24.83 -29.01
CA MET A 483 -17.48 25.45 -30.04
C MET A 483 -18.57 26.34 -29.44
N GLN A 484 -19.03 26.03 -28.23
CA GLN A 484 -19.99 26.83 -27.48
C GLN A 484 -19.34 27.96 -26.66
N GLY A 485 -18.01 28.12 -26.71
CA GLY A 485 -17.27 29.14 -25.96
C GLY A 485 -16.92 28.74 -24.52
N HIS A 486 -17.11 27.48 -24.14
CA HIS A 486 -16.75 26.95 -22.82
C HIS A 486 -15.42 26.18 -22.88
N MET A 487 -14.63 26.24 -21.81
CA MET A 487 -13.39 25.44 -21.73
C MET A 487 -13.69 23.93 -21.65
N PRO A 488 -12.83 23.06 -22.21
CA PRO A 488 -12.95 21.60 -22.11
C PRO A 488 -13.07 21.11 -20.66
N ASN A 489 -12.14 21.54 -19.81
CA ASN A 489 -12.16 21.33 -18.36
C ASN A 489 -11.94 22.68 -17.67
N ARG A 490 -12.63 22.90 -16.55
CA ARG A 490 -12.45 24.11 -15.75
C ARG A 490 -11.05 24.12 -15.13
N ILE A 491 -10.37 25.24 -15.25
CA ILE A 491 -9.02 25.45 -14.72
C ILE A 491 -8.86 26.91 -14.27
N TRP A 492 -8.01 27.12 -13.27
CA TRP A 492 -7.60 28.44 -12.85
C TRP A 492 -6.28 28.82 -13.52
N LEU A 493 -6.23 30.03 -14.09
CA LEU A 493 -5.02 30.62 -14.66
C LEU A 493 -4.82 32.02 -14.08
N PRO A 494 -3.57 32.43 -13.81
CA PRO A 494 -3.27 33.76 -13.27
C PRO A 494 -3.42 34.90 -14.31
N TRP A 495 -3.86 34.59 -15.53
CA TRP A 495 -3.97 35.52 -16.66
C TRP A 495 -5.38 35.43 -17.25
N ASP A 496 -5.89 36.54 -17.79
CA ASP A 496 -7.20 36.57 -18.43
C ASP A 496 -7.18 35.79 -19.76
N TYR A 497 -7.93 34.70 -19.83
CA TYR A 497 -8.07 33.86 -21.01
C TYR A 497 -9.28 34.25 -21.89
N ASN A 498 -9.94 35.39 -21.62
CA ASN A 498 -10.98 35.96 -22.48
C ASN A 498 -10.45 36.39 -23.87
N ILE A 499 -9.13 36.42 -24.07
CA ILE A 499 -8.50 36.65 -25.37
C ILE A 499 -8.69 35.40 -26.26
N PRO A 500 -9.33 35.50 -27.44
CA PRO A 500 -9.68 34.33 -28.26
C PRO A 500 -8.47 33.43 -28.60
N LEU A 501 -7.32 34.02 -28.90
CA LEU A 501 -6.10 33.27 -29.22
C LEU A 501 -5.59 32.46 -28.02
N VAL A 502 -5.64 33.02 -26.81
CA VAL A 502 -5.23 32.36 -25.57
C VAL A 502 -6.21 31.23 -25.23
N PHE A 503 -7.52 31.48 -25.38
CA PHE A 503 -8.58 30.48 -25.21
C PHE A 503 -8.35 29.25 -26.08
N TRP A 504 -8.10 29.44 -27.39
CA TRP A 504 -7.85 28.34 -28.32
C TRP A 504 -6.57 27.56 -28.00
N ILE A 505 -5.48 28.25 -27.65
CA ILE A 505 -4.21 27.60 -27.28
C ILE A 505 -4.39 26.71 -26.05
N ILE A 506 -5.06 27.21 -25.01
CA ILE A 506 -5.31 26.45 -23.78
C ILE A 506 -6.24 25.27 -24.05
N SER A 507 -7.29 25.46 -24.85
CA SER A 507 -8.23 24.40 -25.22
C SER A 507 -7.52 23.25 -25.96
N ILE A 508 -6.67 23.57 -26.93
CA ILE A 508 -5.86 22.58 -27.66
C ILE A 508 -4.90 21.88 -26.69
N HIS A 509 -4.22 22.63 -25.82
CA HIS A 509 -3.31 22.09 -24.82
C HIS A 509 -4.00 21.10 -23.86
N GLN A 510 -5.21 21.42 -23.38
CA GLN A 510 -5.99 20.53 -22.51
C GLN A 510 -6.40 19.24 -23.23
N ILE A 511 -6.90 19.34 -24.46
CA ILE A 511 -7.29 18.16 -25.24
C ILE A 511 -6.08 17.26 -25.52
N VAL A 512 -4.95 17.85 -25.92
CA VAL A 512 -3.71 17.11 -26.18
C VAL A 512 -3.18 16.45 -24.89
N SER A 513 -3.21 17.17 -23.76
CA SER A 513 -2.82 16.59 -22.46
C SER A 513 -3.73 15.43 -22.08
N LEU A 514 -5.05 15.55 -22.23
CA LEU A 514 -5.99 14.45 -21.94
C LEU A 514 -5.73 13.19 -22.78
N LEU A 515 -5.37 13.35 -24.06
CA LEU A 515 -4.99 12.25 -24.93
C LEU A 515 -3.71 11.56 -24.45
N PHE A 516 -2.68 12.34 -24.09
CA PHE A 516 -1.44 11.78 -23.54
C PHE A 516 -1.68 11.11 -22.18
N ALA A 517 -2.39 11.75 -21.25
CA ALA A 517 -2.76 11.20 -19.96
C ALA A 517 -3.42 9.81 -20.09
N THR A 518 -4.33 9.65 -21.05
CA THR A 518 -4.98 8.37 -21.36
C THR A 518 -3.98 7.32 -21.82
N MET A 519 -3.08 7.68 -22.74
CA MET A 519 -2.08 6.74 -23.24
C MET A 519 -1.11 6.31 -22.13
N ILE A 520 -0.73 7.23 -21.24
CA ILE A 520 0.09 6.95 -20.05
C ILE A 520 -0.63 5.97 -19.11
N LEU A 521 -1.91 6.23 -18.84
CA LEU A 521 -2.77 5.38 -18.01
C LEU A 521 -2.84 3.95 -18.56
N VAL A 522 -3.25 3.81 -19.82
CA VAL A 522 -3.40 2.52 -20.51
C VAL A 522 -2.07 1.78 -20.60
N GLY A 523 -0.99 2.48 -20.97
CA GLY A 523 0.34 1.90 -21.06
C GLY A 523 0.80 1.32 -19.72
N THR A 524 0.51 2.00 -18.61
CA THR A 524 0.90 1.55 -17.26
C THR A 524 0.06 0.40 -16.75
N ASP A 525 -1.25 0.48 -16.90
CA ASP A 525 -2.14 -0.57 -16.42
C ASP A 525 -1.88 -1.89 -17.17
N THR A 526 -1.73 -1.82 -18.50
CA THR A 526 -1.41 -2.99 -19.33
C THR A 526 -0.01 -3.53 -19.07
N LEU A 527 0.98 -2.68 -18.78
CA LEU A 527 2.32 -3.13 -18.39
C LEU A 527 2.26 -3.92 -17.09
N ILE A 528 1.65 -3.37 -16.03
CA ILE A 528 1.58 -4.03 -14.71
C ILE A 528 0.80 -5.35 -14.82
N PHE A 529 -0.37 -5.32 -15.45
CA PHE A 529 -1.17 -6.51 -15.72
C PHE A 529 -0.36 -7.60 -16.44
N GLY A 530 0.38 -7.19 -17.47
CA GLY A 530 1.28 -8.05 -18.22
C GLY A 530 2.37 -8.67 -17.34
N LEU A 531 3.05 -7.89 -16.51
CA LEU A 531 4.11 -8.38 -15.61
C LEU A 531 3.56 -9.41 -14.58
N PHE A 532 2.34 -9.22 -14.07
CA PHE A 532 1.69 -10.21 -13.21
C PHE A 532 1.38 -11.50 -13.96
N LEU A 533 0.80 -11.44 -15.15
CA LEU A 533 0.55 -12.65 -15.93
C LEU A 533 1.82 -13.34 -16.43
N GLN A 534 2.91 -12.61 -16.67
CA GLN A 534 4.22 -13.21 -16.90
C GLN A 534 4.72 -13.97 -15.65
N THR A 535 4.40 -13.49 -14.45
CA THR A 535 4.68 -14.26 -13.21
C THR A 535 3.87 -15.56 -13.20
N CYS A 536 2.58 -15.52 -13.56
CA CYS A 536 1.75 -16.72 -13.68
C CYS A 536 2.30 -17.71 -14.72
N ALA A 537 2.69 -17.23 -15.91
CA ALA A 537 3.29 -18.04 -16.96
C ALA A 537 4.54 -18.76 -16.46
N GLN A 538 5.41 -18.03 -15.75
CA GLN A 538 6.64 -18.58 -15.20
C GLN A 538 6.40 -19.60 -14.09
N LEU A 539 5.37 -19.41 -13.25
CA LEU A 539 4.96 -20.40 -12.25
C LEU A 539 4.44 -21.68 -12.92
N GLU A 540 3.67 -21.57 -14.00
CA GLU A 540 3.16 -22.73 -14.76
C GLU A 540 4.29 -23.47 -15.50
N ILE A 541 5.26 -22.74 -16.08
CA ILE A 541 6.48 -23.36 -16.65
C ILE A 541 7.30 -24.07 -15.57
N PHE A 542 7.41 -23.46 -14.38
CA PHE A 542 8.10 -24.10 -13.25
C PHE A 542 7.43 -25.41 -12.84
N GLU A 543 6.10 -25.41 -12.72
CA GLU A 543 5.31 -26.61 -12.41
C GLU A 543 5.52 -27.72 -13.46
N TYR A 544 5.43 -27.35 -14.75
CA TYR A 544 5.68 -28.27 -15.87
C TYR A 544 7.10 -28.88 -15.81
N ARG A 545 8.13 -28.05 -15.63
CA ARG A 545 9.53 -28.50 -15.52
C ARG A 545 9.72 -29.46 -14.36
N LEU A 546 9.12 -29.16 -13.22
CA LEU A 546 9.22 -29.99 -12.05
C LEU A 546 8.54 -31.34 -12.25
N HIS A 547 7.34 -31.35 -12.83
CA HIS A 547 6.61 -32.58 -13.15
C HIS A 547 7.40 -33.45 -14.15
N LYS A 548 7.92 -32.85 -15.23
CA LYS A 548 8.76 -33.50 -16.23
C LYS A 548 10.04 -34.09 -15.62
N LEU A 549 10.67 -33.39 -14.67
CA LEU A 549 11.85 -33.88 -13.96
C LEU A 549 11.54 -35.14 -13.17
N ILE A 550 10.42 -35.15 -12.43
CA ILE A 550 10.02 -36.27 -11.58
C ILE A 550 9.63 -37.48 -12.42
N ILE A 551 8.80 -37.33 -13.47
CA ILE A 551 8.48 -38.43 -14.39
C ILE A 551 9.75 -39.05 -14.97
N ASN A 552 10.68 -38.23 -15.45
CA ASN A 552 11.95 -38.72 -15.99
C ASN A 552 12.81 -39.45 -14.95
N LYS A 553 12.67 -39.15 -13.66
CA LYS A 553 13.31 -39.90 -12.58
C LYS A 553 12.58 -41.21 -12.30
N THR A 554 11.25 -41.21 -12.23
CA THR A 554 10.43 -42.40 -11.99
C THR A 554 10.64 -43.45 -13.09
N VAL A 555 10.64 -43.04 -14.37
CA VAL A 555 10.91 -43.92 -15.51
C VAL A 555 12.32 -44.52 -15.42
N ARG A 556 13.34 -43.71 -15.13
CA ARG A 556 14.73 -44.19 -14.99
C ARG A 556 14.94 -45.11 -13.79
N TYR A 557 14.21 -44.89 -12.69
CA TYR A 557 14.23 -45.79 -11.53
C TYR A 557 13.63 -47.16 -11.86
N LEU A 558 12.59 -47.19 -12.70
CA LEU A 558 11.98 -48.42 -13.23
C LEU A 558 12.90 -49.14 -14.23
N GLU A 559 13.74 -48.39 -14.96
CA GLU A 559 14.55 -48.93 -16.06
C GLU A 559 15.99 -49.34 -15.65
N HIS A 560 16.55 -48.78 -14.56
CA HIS A 560 17.86 -49.20 -14.02
C HIS A 560 17.99 -48.95 -12.51
N ALA A 561 18.25 -50.02 -11.74
CA ALA A 561 18.41 -49.96 -10.28
C ALA A 561 19.77 -49.38 -9.79
N LEU A 562 20.74 -49.07 -10.65
CA LEU A 562 22.10 -48.67 -10.21
C LEU A 562 22.77 -47.71 -11.20
N SER A 563 22.56 -46.39 -11.02
CA SER A 563 23.64 -45.38 -11.06
C SER A 563 23.08 -43.97 -10.78
N SER A 564 23.33 -43.45 -9.58
CA SER A 564 23.01 -42.06 -9.25
C SER A 564 23.97 -41.13 -10.01
N SER A 565 23.54 -40.61 -11.15
CA SER A 565 24.33 -39.66 -11.94
C SER A 565 24.27 -38.26 -11.34
N ASN A 566 25.41 -37.56 -11.29
CA ASN A 566 25.51 -36.14 -10.92
C ASN A 566 24.60 -35.21 -11.75
N LYS A 567 24.09 -35.67 -12.91
CA LYS A 567 23.16 -34.92 -13.79
C LYS A 567 21.76 -34.68 -13.18
N ASP A 568 21.35 -35.46 -12.17
CA ASP A 568 20.01 -35.31 -11.57
C ASP A 568 19.95 -34.26 -10.47
N LYS A 569 21.06 -34.11 -9.71
CA LYS A 569 21.20 -33.02 -8.73
C LYS A 569 21.26 -31.65 -9.40
N THR A 570 21.89 -31.55 -10.57
CA THR A 570 21.96 -30.29 -11.32
C THR A 570 20.59 -29.81 -11.80
N LYS A 571 19.71 -30.73 -12.24
CA LYS A 571 18.36 -30.37 -12.72
C LYS A 571 17.43 -29.88 -11.60
N ILE A 572 17.47 -30.46 -10.41
CA ILE A 572 16.68 -29.94 -9.28
C ILE A 572 17.22 -28.59 -8.80
N SER A 573 18.54 -28.43 -8.77
CA SER A 573 19.17 -27.13 -8.50
C SER A 573 18.72 -26.05 -9.50
N GLU A 574 18.58 -26.39 -10.78
CA GLU A 574 18.04 -25.49 -11.81
C GLU A 574 16.57 -25.11 -11.55
N CYS A 575 15.73 -26.08 -11.17
CA CYS A 575 14.33 -25.82 -10.77
C CYS A 575 14.26 -24.88 -9.55
N ILE A 576 15.07 -25.13 -8.51
CA ILE A 576 15.13 -24.26 -7.32
C ILE A 576 15.58 -22.84 -7.71
N HIS A 577 16.59 -22.73 -8.57
CA HIS A 577 17.07 -21.45 -9.08
C HIS A 577 15.99 -20.72 -9.90
N HIS A 578 15.19 -21.45 -10.69
CA HIS A 578 14.04 -20.91 -11.42
C HIS A 578 12.97 -20.36 -10.48
N HIS A 579 12.50 -21.16 -9.52
CA HIS A 579 11.52 -20.70 -8.52
C HIS A 579 12.00 -19.46 -7.75
N LEU A 580 13.28 -19.44 -7.35
CA LEU A 580 13.87 -18.27 -6.70
C LEU A 580 13.91 -17.03 -7.61
N SER A 581 14.15 -17.22 -8.91
CA SER A 581 14.14 -16.15 -9.91
C SER A 581 12.73 -15.57 -10.09
N ILE A 582 11.71 -16.42 -10.15
CA ILE A 582 10.29 -16.02 -10.20
C ILE A 582 9.91 -15.21 -8.95
N TYR A 583 10.36 -15.68 -7.79
CA TYR A 583 10.10 -15.00 -6.53
C TYR A 583 10.76 -13.62 -6.45
N LYS A 584 12.04 -13.50 -6.87
CA LYS A 584 12.74 -12.22 -6.98
C LYS A 584 12.03 -11.28 -7.95
N TYR A 585 11.54 -11.83 -9.06
CA TYR A 585 10.76 -11.10 -10.06
C TYR A 585 9.48 -10.50 -9.47
N ALA A 586 8.64 -11.32 -8.82
CA ALA A 586 7.41 -10.87 -8.18
C ALA A 586 7.66 -9.80 -7.11
N LYS A 587 8.71 -9.98 -6.29
CA LYS A 587 9.12 -9.00 -5.28
C LYS A 587 9.51 -7.66 -5.90
N ALA A 588 10.27 -7.68 -6.99
CA ALA A 588 10.70 -6.47 -7.68
C ALA A 588 9.53 -5.74 -8.34
N ILE A 589 8.54 -6.45 -8.88
CA ILE A 589 7.28 -5.83 -9.36
C ILE A 589 6.59 -5.08 -8.22
N ASN A 590 6.36 -5.74 -7.07
CA ASN A 590 5.73 -5.11 -5.92
C ASN A 590 6.51 -3.87 -5.46
N ALA A 591 7.84 -3.96 -5.35
CA ALA A 591 8.67 -2.84 -4.92
C ALA A 591 8.65 -1.63 -5.88
N ILE A 592 8.54 -1.87 -7.20
CA ILE A 592 8.49 -0.81 -8.21
C ILE A 592 7.12 -0.13 -8.20
N PHE A 593 6.04 -0.89 -8.15
CA PHE A 593 4.68 -0.38 -8.37
C PHE A 593 3.84 -0.18 -7.11
N ASN A 594 4.37 -0.46 -5.90
CA ASN A 594 3.65 -0.26 -4.63
C ASN A 594 3.02 1.15 -4.51
N GLN A 595 3.79 2.19 -4.87
CA GLN A 595 3.26 3.56 -4.83
C GLN A 595 2.10 3.78 -5.82
N VAL A 596 2.17 3.16 -7.01
CA VAL A 596 1.08 3.22 -8.00
C VAL A 596 -0.16 2.53 -7.46
N PHE A 597 -0.02 1.35 -6.84
CA PHE A 597 -1.14 0.66 -6.21
C PHE A 597 -1.78 1.51 -5.12
N PHE A 598 -0.98 2.09 -4.23
CA PHE A 598 -1.48 2.96 -3.16
C PHE A 598 -2.32 4.11 -3.71
N VAL A 599 -1.77 4.90 -4.63
CA VAL A 599 -2.46 6.07 -5.22
C VAL A 599 -3.69 5.65 -6.02
N GLN A 600 -3.60 4.56 -6.77
CA GLN A 600 -4.74 4.04 -7.54
C GLN A 600 -5.88 3.64 -6.63
N PHE A 601 -5.66 2.79 -5.63
CA PHE A 601 -6.73 2.31 -4.76
C PHE A 601 -7.30 3.44 -3.90
N SER A 602 -6.46 4.34 -3.36
CA SER A 602 -6.94 5.51 -2.61
C SER A 602 -7.76 6.46 -3.48
N GLY A 603 -7.25 6.77 -4.68
CA GLY A 603 -7.91 7.66 -5.63
C GLY A 603 -9.22 7.07 -6.13
N SER A 604 -9.24 5.77 -6.44
CA SER A 604 -10.44 5.05 -6.86
C SER A 604 -11.55 5.06 -5.80
N ILE A 605 -11.22 4.92 -4.52
CA ILE A 605 -12.22 5.00 -3.44
C ILE A 605 -12.86 6.38 -3.42
N LEU A 606 -12.05 7.45 -3.43
CA LEU A 606 -12.53 8.82 -3.46
C LEU A 606 -13.41 9.06 -4.68
N VAL A 607 -12.91 8.68 -5.86
CA VAL A 607 -13.61 8.81 -7.14
C VAL A 607 -14.95 8.08 -7.11
N LEU A 608 -15.00 6.81 -6.70
CA LEU A 608 -16.25 6.05 -6.66
C LEU A 608 -17.25 6.68 -5.70
N CYS A 609 -16.79 7.18 -4.55
CA CYS A 609 -17.65 7.86 -3.60
C CYS A 609 -18.19 9.20 -4.15
N THR A 610 -17.37 10.01 -4.82
CA THR A 610 -17.85 11.22 -5.53
C THR A 610 -18.82 10.85 -6.65
N SER A 611 -18.51 9.84 -7.45
CA SER A 611 -19.33 9.45 -8.60
C SER A 611 -20.69 8.90 -8.20
N VAL A 612 -20.77 8.06 -7.16
CA VAL A 612 -22.06 7.55 -6.67
C VAL A 612 -22.90 8.68 -6.08
N TYR A 613 -22.29 9.59 -5.32
CA TYR A 613 -22.99 10.78 -4.83
C TYR A 613 -23.53 11.62 -5.99
N TYR A 614 -22.68 11.96 -6.95
CA TYR A 614 -23.05 12.78 -8.10
C TYR A 614 -24.12 12.11 -8.98
N LEU A 615 -24.09 10.77 -9.09
CA LEU A 615 -25.13 10.01 -9.79
C LEU A 615 -26.48 10.10 -9.07
N SER A 616 -26.48 10.14 -7.74
CA SER A 616 -27.70 10.20 -6.93
C SER A 616 -28.40 11.56 -7.01
N THR A 617 -27.66 12.64 -7.21
CA THR A 617 -28.20 14.01 -7.27
C THR A 617 -28.67 14.41 -8.68
N HIS A 618 -28.05 13.87 -9.74
CA HIS A 618 -28.28 14.28 -11.13
C HIS A 618 -29.06 13.26 -11.98
N ILE A 619 -29.92 12.45 -11.35
CA ILE A 619 -30.61 11.34 -12.03
C ILE A 619 -31.53 11.79 -13.18
N ALA A 620 -31.91 13.07 -13.22
CA ALA A 620 -32.82 13.65 -14.22
C ALA A 620 -32.12 14.07 -15.53
N GLU A 621 -30.79 14.24 -15.54
CA GLU A 621 -30.05 14.68 -16.73
C GLU A 621 -29.36 13.52 -17.45
N LEU A 622 -30.02 12.98 -18.49
CA LEU A 622 -29.59 11.77 -19.20
C LEU A 622 -28.15 11.86 -19.75
N SER A 623 -27.72 13.01 -20.27
CA SER A 623 -26.37 13.18 -20.84
C SER A 623 -25.26 13.07 -19.79
N ARG A 624 -25.42 13.77 -18.65
CA ARG A 624 -24.46 13.73 -17.53
C ARG A 624 -24.44 12.36 -16.86
N LEU A 625 -25.61 11.75 -16.69
CA LEU A 625 -25.77 10.40 -16.15
C LEU A 625 -24.99 9.37 -16.97
N VAL A 626 -25.13 9.38 -18.30
CA VAL A 626 -24.43 8.45 -19.19
C VAL A 626 -22.91 8.60 -19.10
N THR A 627 -22.39 9.82 -19.17
CA THR A 627 -20.93 10.08 -19.07
C THR A 627 -20.36 9.63 -17.72
N LEU A 628 -21.07 9.92 -16.62
CA LEU A 628 -20.66 9.53 -15.28
C LEU A 628 -20.71 8.00 -15.08
N LEU A 629 -21.72 7.33 -15.64
CA LEU A 629 -21.81 5.87 -15.62
C LEU A 629 -20.64 5.22 -16.38
N PHE A 630 -20.31 5.70 -17.58
CA PHE A 630 -19.16 5.21 -18.33
C PHE A 630 -17.84 5.42 -17.58
N TYR A 631 -17.67 6.60 -16.96
CA TYR A 631 -16.51 6.89 -16.14
C TYR A 631 -16.42 5.95 -14.91
N THR A 632 -17.54 5.73 -14.21
CA THR A 632 -17.62 4.83 -13.05
C THR A 632 -17.31 3.39 -13.44
N ILE A 633 -17.86 2.89 -14.55
CA ILE A 633 -17.56 1.57 -15.10
C ILE A 633 -16.06 1.47 -15.43
N GLY A 634 -15.48 2.49 -16.05
CA GLY A 634 -14.04 2.54 -16.36
C GLY A 634 -13.17 2.41 -15.10
N MET A 635 -13.55 3.09 -14.01
CA MET A 635 -12.87 3.00 -12.72
C MET A 635 -12.99 1.60 -12.09
N PHE A 636 -14.16 0.97 -12.15
CA PHE A 636 -14.32 -0.42 -11.71
C PHE A 636 -13.47 -1.39 -12.53
N VAL A 637 -13.40 -1.22 -13.85
CA VAL A 637 -12.57 -2.05 -14.72
C VAL A 637 -11.08 -1.90 -14.37
N GLN A 638 -10.59 -0.69 -14.06
CA GLN A 638 -9.22 -0.46 -13.59
C GLN A 638 -8.91 -1.24 -12.31
N ILE A 639 -9.76 -1.11 -11.29
CA ILE A 639 -9.61 -1.81 -10.01
C ILE A 639 -9.64 -3.32 -10.22
N TYR A 640 -10.64 -3.80 -10.97
CA TYR A 640 -10.80 -5.21 -11.28
C TYR A 640 -9.55 -5.78 -11.98
N THR A 641 -8.98 -5.06 -12.94
CA THR A 641 -7.77 -5.48 -13.67
C THR A 641 -6.61 -5.77 -12.71
N PHE A 642 -6.35 -4.87 -11.76
CA PHE A 642 -5.28 -5.05 -10.77
C PHE A 642 -5.59 -6.18 -9.79
N CYS A 643 -6.80 -6.21 -9.23
CA CYS A 643 -7.20 -7.22 -8.25
C CYS A 643 -7.20 -8.62 -8.84
N TRP A 644 -7.78 -8.78 -10.04
CA TRP A 644 -7.85 -10.07 -10.73
C TRP A 644 -6.46 -10.60 -11.06
N SER A 645 -5.60 -9.78 -11.67
CA SER A 645 -4.24 -10.23 -12.05
C SER A 645 -3.37 -10.53 -10.83
N GLY A 646 -3.49 -9.75 -9.75
CA GLY A 646 -2.82 -10.06 -8.48
C GLY A 646 -3.33 -11.36 -7.83
N ASN A 647 -4.65 -11.59 -7.86
CA ASN A 647 -5.26 -12.82 -7.35
C ASN A 647 -4.81 -14.05 -8.15
N GLU A 648 -4.72 -13.96 -9.48
CA GLU A 648 -4.20 -15.05 -10.31
C GLU A 648 -2.77 -15.44 -9.93
N VAL A 649 -1.89 -14.46 -9.67
CA VAL A 649 -0.53 -14.73 -9.19
C VAL A 649 -0.55 -15.46 -7.84
N MET A 650 -1.43 -15.05 -6.92
CA MET A 650 -1.58 -15.69 -5.61
C MET A 650 -2.11 -17.13 -5.73
N LEU A 651 -3.13 -17.36 -6.57
CA LEU A 651 -3.68 -18.69 -6.82
C LEU A 651 -2.64 -19.62 -7.45
N LYS A 652 -1.93 -19.14 -8.47
CA LYS A 652 -0.86 -19.91 -9.12
C LYS A 652 0.31 -20.18 -8.17
N SER A 653 0.70 -19.21 -7.34
CA SER A 653 1.73 -19.41 -6.32
C SER A 653 1.32 -20.53 -5.36
N THR A 654 0.07 -20.50 -4.89
CA THR A 654 -0.46 -21.52 -3.97
C THR A 654 -0.58 -22.89 -4.65
N SER A 655 -0.97 -22.93 -5.93
CA SER A 655 -1.09 -24.18 -6.69
C SER A 655 0.25 -24.91 -6.84
N VAL A 656 1.37 -24.19 -6.92
CA VAL A 656 2.70 -24.81 -6.93
C VAL A 656 2.91 -25.73 -5.72
N GLY A 657 2.47 -25.31 -4.53
CA GLY A 657 2.59 -26.14 -3.33
C GLY A 657 1.76 -27.43 -3.43
N ASN A 658 0.53 -27.33 -3.93
CA ASN A 658 -0.35 -28.48 -4.15
C ASN A 658 0.19 -29.41 -5.25
N ALA A 659 0.73 -28.84 -6.33
CA ALA A 659 1.32 -29.61 -7.42
C ALA A 659 2.51 -30.43 -6.92
N ILE A 660 3.41 -29.84 -6.14
CA ILE A 660 4.53 -30.56 -5.51
C ILE A 660 4.04 -31.69 -4.61
N TYR A 661 2.99 -31.44 -3.81
CA TYR A 661 2.42 -32.45 -2.91
C TYR A 661 1.88 -33.68 -3.65
N CYS A 662 1.22 -33.46 -4.79
CA CYS A 662 0.62 -34.51 -5.61
C CYS A 662 1.63 -35.28 -6.48
N MET A 663 2.90 -34.86 -6.53
CA MET A 663 3.94 -35.57 -7.27
C MET A 663 4.45 -36.79 -6.48
N ASP A 664 5.10 -37.75 -7.15
CA ASP A 664 5.76 -38.89 -6.51
C ASP A 664 7.09 -38.50 -5.81
N TRP A 665 7.08 -37.39 -5.07
CA TRP A 665 8.24 -36.85 -4.36
C TRP A 665 8.83 -37.76 -3.26
N PRO A 666 8.12 -38.75 -2.67
CA PRO A 666 8.74 -39.73 -1.77
C PRO A 666 9.83 -40.59 -2.44
N LEU A 667 9.82 -40.71 -3.76
CA LEU A 667 10.85 -41.42 -4.54
C LEU A 667 12.15 -40.61 -4.70
N LEU A 668 12.15 -39.33 -4.31
CA LEU A 668 13.31 -38.45 -4.37
C LEU A 668 14.23 -38.67 -3.16
N SER A 669 15.49 -38.25 -3.28
CA SER A 669 16.44 -38.31 -2.17
C SER A 669 16.04 -37.36 -1.02
N ILE A 670 16.48 -37.65 0.20
CA ILE A 670 16.14 -36.85 1.40
C ILE A 670 16.50 -35.36 1.24
N ASP A 671 17.61 -35.04 0.56
CA ASP A 671 18.00 -33.65 0.31
C ASP A 671 17.03 -32.96 -0.66
N GLU A 672 16.60 -33.65 -1.71
CA GLU A 672 15.63 -33.13 -2.70
C GLU A 672 14.24 -32.97 -2.09
N GLN A 673 13.82 -33.89 -1.23
CA GLN A 673 12.58 -33.78 -0.46
C GLN A 673 12.58 -32.54 0.44
N ARG A 674 13.71 -32.24 1.09
CA ARG A 674 13.87 -31.02 1.91
C ARG A 674 13.78 -29.75 1.09
N ASP A 675 14.40 -29.73 -0.09
CA ASP A 675 14.34 -28.57 -0.98
C ASP A 675 12.92 -28.32 -1.52
N LEU A 676 12.19 -29.39 -1.86
CA LEU A 676 10.78 -29.30 -2.26
C LEU A 676 9.87 -28.83 -1.12
N LEU A 677 10.08 -29.32 0.10
CA LEU A 677 9.37 -28.84 1.29
C LEU A 677 9.59 -27.34 1.50
N LEU A 678 10.81 -26.83 1.28
CA LEU A 678 11.10 -25.40 1.37
C LEU A 678 10.37 -24.58 0.29
N ILE A 679 10.17 -25.15 -0.90
CA ILE A 679 9.37 -24.53 -1.97
C ILE A 679 7.89 -24.54 -1.57
N MET A 680 7.34 -25.66 -1.09
CA MET A 680 5.95 -25.73 -0.63
C MET A 680 5.64 -24.72 0.48
N MET A 681 6.53 -24.57 1.47
CA MET A 681 6.42 -23.54 2.53
C MET A 681 6.57 -22.09 2.03
N ARG A 682 6.98 -21.90 0.77
CA ARG A 682 7.11 -20.60 0.09
C ARG A 682 5.98 -20.31 -0.89
N SER A 683 5.32 -21.35 -1.37
CA SER A 683 4.19 -21.29 -2.29
C SER A 683 2.90 -20.79 -1.60
N THR A 684 2.80 -20.96 -0.28
CA THR A 684 1.78 -20.37 0.62
C THR A 684 2.15 -18.96 1.05
#